data_AF-A0A8B8UML6-F1
#
_entry.id   AF-A0A8B8UML6-F1
#
_cell.length_a   1.000
_cell.length_b   1.000
_cell.length_c   1.000
_cell.angle_alpha   90.00
_cell.angle_beta   90.00
_cell.angle_gamma   90.00
#
_symmetry.space_group_name_H-M   'P 1'
#
loop_
_entity.id
_entity.type
_entity.pdbx_description
1 polymer ?
#
loop_
_entity_poly.entity_id
_entity_poly.type
_entity_poly.pdbx_seq_one_letter_code
_entity_poly.pdbx_strand_id
1 'polypeptide(L)'
;MIAKLPEARQLGMPLDFSAKAQDTFIYYGGKNCESILSPECHAVAYLTKDGGETFTEMLDSAIHCEFAGTLFKYPSNEEMVMCQVKEKSSETRSLVSSVDFFHSDKTTVFENIIGYLSTGGYIIVAVPHENNELRAYVTIDGAEFAEAKFPYGEDIGKQEAFTILGSEEGSIFIHVATNIESGRDFGNLLKSNSNGTSFVTLEHAVNRNTLGYIDFEKVQGLESIILVNIVSNSDKVAENKEDEQLKTKITFNEGSDWNFLKPPKKDSEGKKFSYDSVSLDKCSPHFHGYTERKDIRDTNSSGSALGMMFGVGNVGDRLLPYEECSTFLTTDGGETWAEVKKGPHQWEYGDHGGVLVLVPENAETDSISYSTDFGKTWKDYKFCGDKVFVKDITTVPRDSALRFLLFGEAKNMGSGSFRTYTIDFRNIFERQCKFGITSKESADFEYSPLGSHNGCLFGHRTEFLRKTDEKCFIGNVPLSEFSRNVKNCPCTRHDFECDYNFYKAKDGTCKLVKGLSSANAADICKKEPDLIEYFESSGYRKIPLSTCKGGLKLDAHLAPHPCPGKEWAFKEKYPTNTGAYVLVFVTILLVIFFAAWFVYDRGIRRNGGFSRFEEIRLGDDGLIENNNTDRVANIIVKLGLYLSLITKSAFQRPKAGAAHFSSRLRASFGNRKGPTYSSLLHGQFSNESDGLHQDANDLSSFTDQGSNSEIEQEAARTPEQERTSQTDQPVTSDIPDALPAHKPDSTAARNEDK
;
A
#
# COMPACT_ATOMS: atom_id res chain seq x y z
N MET A 1 22.64 44.46 3.57
CA MET A 1 23.55 44.02 2.49
C MET A 1 22.66 43.21 1.57
N ILE A 2 22.22 43.77 0.44
CA ILE A 2 21.30 43.09 -0.47
C ILE A 2 22.12 41.98 -1.13
N ALA A 3 21.89 40.72 -0.71
CA ALA A 3 22.42 39.60 -1.44
C ALA A 3 21.68 39.59 -2.79
N LYS A 4 22.28 40.21 -3.82
CA LYS A 4 22.00 39.78 -5.18
C LYS A 4 22.20 38.26 -5.13
N LEU A 5 21.18 37.50 -5.56
CA LEU A 5 21.42 36.14 -6.00
C LEU A 5 22.72 36.20 -6.79
N PRO A 6 23.74 35.36 -6.49
CA PRO A 6 24.89 35.29 -7.39
C PRO A 6 24.35 35.12 -8.81
N GLU A 7 25.08 35.48 -9.85
CA GLU A 7 24.76 35.00 -11.20
C GLU A 7 24.92 33.47 -11.18
N ALA A 8 23.97 32.80 -10.55
CA ALA A 8 23.90 31.40 -10.22
C ALA A 8 22.85 30.87 -11.15
N ARG A 9 23.27 30.01 -12.06
CA ARG A 9 22.34 29.32 -12.96
C ARG A 9 21.36 28.54 -12.11
N GLN A 10 20.06 28.71 -12.39
CA GLN A 10 19.04 27.85 -11.84
C GLN A 10 19.30 26.43 -12.36
N LEU A 11 19.45 25.46 -11.46
CA LEU A 11 19.79 24.08 -11.80
C LEU A 11 18.55 23.20 -12.07
N GLY A 12 17.37 23.81 -12.22
CA GLY A 12 16.10 23.09 -12.40
C GLY A 12 15.59 22.39 -11.14
N MET A 13 16.20 22.62 -9.98
CA MET A 13 15.77 22.05 -8.71
C MET A 13 14.52 22.77 -8.17
N PRO A 14 13.57 22.05 -7.56
CA PRO A 14 12.35 22.63 -7.00
C PRO A 14 12.66 23.54 -5.80
N LEU A 15 11.77 24.48 -5.52
CA LEU A 15 11.79 25.24 -4.27
C LEU A 15 11.14 24.43 -3.16
N ASP A 16 11.65 24.54 -1.94
CA ASP A 16 11.01 23.95 -0.76
C ASP A 16 10.44 25.05 0.14
N PHE A 17 9.13 25.04 0.38
CA PHE A 17 8.44 26.10 1.14
C PHE A 17 8.14 25.66 2.57
N SER A 18 8.31 26.58 3.51
CA SER A 18 7.91 26.31 4.89
C SER A 18 6.39 26.22 5.01
N ALA A 19 5.90 25.11 5.59
CA ALA A 19 4.48 24.93 5.87
C ALA A 19 3.92 25.91 6.93
N LYS A 20 4.79 26.54 7.74
CA LYS A 20 4.41 27.43 8.85
C LYS A 20 4.66 28.92 8.55
N ALA A 21 5.55 29.23 7.61
CA ALA A 21 5.97 30.61 7.33
C ALA A 21 5.92 30.91 5.82
N GLN A 22 4.91 31.69 5.41
CA GLN A 22 4.59 31.96 4.00
C GLN A 22 5.76 32.56 3.19
N ASP A 23 6.57 33.40 3.82
CA ASP A 23 7.68 34.11 3.17
C ASP A 23 9.02 33.35 3.27
N THR A 24 9.01 32.11 3.78
CA THR A 24 10.22 31.31 4.01
C THR A 24 10.29 30.13 3.05
N PHE A 25 11.36 30.06 2.25
CA PHE A 25 11.63 28.93 1.36
C PHE A 25 13.12 28.73 1.10
N ILE A 26 13.46 27.54 0.62
CA ILE A 26 14.81 27.13 0.22
C ILE A 26 14.91 27.21 -1.30
N TYR A 27 15.96 27.87 -1.79
CA TYR A 27 16.31 28.01 -3.20
C TYR A 27 17.65 27.33 -3.48
N TYR A 28 17.80 26.74 -4.66
CA TYR A 28 19.04 26.11 -5.09
C TYR A 28 19.71 26.90 -6.21
N GLY A 29 20.90 27.42 -5.95
CA GLY A 29 21.72 28.11 -6.94
C GLY A 29 22.93 27.29 -7.35
N GLY A 30 23.31 27.34 -8.63
CA GLY A 30 24.57 26.78 -9.11
C GLY A 30 25.78 27.66 -8.75
N LYS A 31 26.79 27.06 -8.11
CA LYS A 31 28.07 27.70 -7.79
C LYS A 31 29.18 27.13 -8.67
N ASN A 32 30.05 28.01 -9.18
CA ASN A 32 31.10 27.68 -10.16
C ASN A 32 30.57 27.04 -11.47
N CYS A 33 29.35 27.43 -11.89
CA CYS A 33 28.68 26.89 -13.06
C CYS A 33 28.81 27.82 -14.28
N GLU A 34 29.94 27.75 -14.99
CA GLU A 34 30.01 28.32 -16.36
C GLU A 34 29.12 27.55 -17.35
N SER A 35 28.93 26.25 -17.10
CA SER A 35 27.95 25.35 -17.70
C SER A 35 27.44 24.38 -16.62
N ILE A 36 26.29 23.73 -16.83
CA ILE A 36 25.82 22.63 -15.95
C ILE A 36 26.81 21.46 -15.98
N LEU A 37 27.54 21.31 -17.10
CA LEU A 37 28.55 20.26 -17.29
C LEU A 37 29.94 20.65 -16.74
N SER A 38 30.10 21.84 -16.15
CA SER A 38 31.38 22.24 -15.57
C SER A 38 31.73 21.31 -14.41
N PRO A 39 32.97 20.76 -14.34
CA PRO A 39 33.33 19.77 -13.31
C PRO A 39 33.15 20.27 -11.87
N GLU A 40 33.35 21.57 -11.65
CA GLU A 40 33.21 22.21 -10.33
C GLU A 40 31.79 22.75 -10.08
N CYS A 41 30.87 22.60 -11.04
CA CYS A 41 29.50 23.05 -10.89
C CYS A 41 28.76 22.17 -9.88
N HIS A 42 28.22 22.79 -8.84
CA HIS A 42 27.43 22.12 -7.83
C HIS A 42 26.32 23.03 -7.32
N ALA A 43 25.30 22.41 -6.75
CA ALA A 43 24.20 23.11 -6.12
C ALA A 43 24.60 23.62 -4.73
N VAL A 44 24.03 24.77 -4.37
CA VAL A 44 24.09 25.34 -3.03
C VAL A 44 22.69 25.74 -2.63
N ALA A 45 22.26 25.31 -1.45
CA ALA A 45 20.99 25.70 -0.88
C ALA A 45 21.11 27.06 -0.19
N TYR A 46 20.16 27.94 -0.47
CA TYR A 46 20.00 29.26 0.11
C TYR A 46 18.64 29.37 0.78
N LEU A 47 18.57 30.03 1.91
CA LEU A 47 17.35 30.29 2.65
C LEU A 47 16.92 31.75 2.43
N THR A 48 15.63 31.97 2.21
CA THR A 48 15.00 33.29 2.35
C THR A 48 13.94 33.22 3.45
N LYS A 49 13.71 34.36 4.11
CA LYS A 49 12.66 34.55 5.13
C LYS A 49 11.77 35.76 4.82
N ASP A 50 11.94 36.36 3.65
CA ASP A 50 11.32 37.62 3.22
C ASP A 50 10.76 37.52 1.80
N GLY A 51 10.34 36.33 1.38
CA GLY A 51 9.68 36.12 0.09
C GLY A 51 10.64 36.23 -1.11
N GLY A 52 11.95 36.09 -0.86
CA GLY A 52 12.98 36.16 -1.90
C GLY A 52 13.57 37.55 -2.11
N GLU A 53 13.34 38.51 -1.21
CA GLU A 53 14.05 39.80 -1.24
C GLU A 53 15.54 39.63 -0.89
N THR A 54 15.85 38.76 0.09
CA THR A 54 17.22 38.40 0.47
C THR A 54 17.40 36.90 0.66
N PHE A 55 18.61 36.44 0.36
CA PHE A 55 19.02 35.04 0.48
C PHE A 55 20.30 34.91 1.31
N THR A 56 20.34 33.91 2.17
CA THR A 56 21.52 33.51 2.95
C THR A 56 21.96 32.11 2.54
N GLU A 57 23.25 31.92 2.26
CA GLU A 57 23.82 30.59 2.00
C GLU A 57 23.57 29.70 3.22
N MET A 58 22.90 28.57 3.00
CA MET A 58 22.52 27.62 4.04
C MET A 58 23.45 26.41 4.02
N LEU A 59 23.56 25.73 2.88
CA LEU A 59 24.33 24.50 2.78
C LEU A 59 24.92 24.29 1.38
N ASP A 60 26.24 24.19 1.32
CA ASP A 60 27.00 23.88 0.11
C ASP A 60 26.80 22.41 -0.29
N SER A 61 26.75 22.13 -1.60
CA SER A 61 26.53 20.78 -2.16
C SER A 61 25.18 20.13 -1.85
N ALA A 62 24.21 20.89 -1.31
CA ALA A 62 22.86 20.42 -1.06
C ALA A 62 22.04 20.36 -2.37
N ILE A 63 21.45 19.20 -2.64
CA ILE A 63 20.66 18.95 -3.86
C ILE A 63 19.17 18.79 -3.58
N HIS A 64 18.80 18.49 -2.33
CA HIS A 64 17.43 18.45 -1.85
C HIS A 64 17.43 18.70 -0.35
N CYS A 65 16.47 19.47 0.15
CA CYS A 65 16.31 19.85 1.55
C CYS A 65 14.84 20.06 1.82
N GLU A 66 14.40 19.75 3.03
CA GLU A 66 13.03 19.96 3.47
C GLU A 66 12.97 20.45 4.92
N PHE A 67 11.92 21.20 5.26
CA PHE A 67 11.59 21.59 6.64
C PHE A 67 11.00 20.40 7.43
N ALA A 68 11.84 19.38 7.66
CA ALA A 68 11.48 18.09 8.25
C ALA A 68 10.68 18.20 9.55
N GLY A 69 10.99 19.15 10.43
CA GLY A 69 10.29 19.34 11.71
C GLY A 69 8.81 19.66 11.56
N THR A 70 8.36 20.15 10.39
CA THR A 70 6.94 20.44 10.12
C THR A 70 6.16 19.27 9.56
N LEU A 71 6.84 18.20 9.14
CA LEU A 71 6.23 17.01 8.53
C LEU A 71 5.66 16.07 9.59
N PHE A 72 6.30 16.02 10.76
CA PHE A 72 5.94 15.09 11.83
C PHE A 72 4.82 15.62 12.71
N LYS A 73 3.97 14.70 13.20
CA LYS A 73 2.94 15.01 14.20
C LYS A 73 3.54 15.36 15.57
N TYR A 74 4.63 14.68 15.93
CA TYR A 74 5.36 14.86 17.17
C TYR A 74 6.87 14.94 16.87
N PRO A 75 7.34 16.04 16.26
CA PRO A 75 8.74 16.19 15.91
C PRO A 75 9.61 16.26 17.16
N SER A 76 10.83 15.71 17.08
CA SER A 76 11.86 15.92 18.10
C SER A 76 12.29 17.38 18.21
N ASN A 77 12.28 18.11 17.07
CA ASN A 77 12.48 19.55 16.99
C ASN A 77 11.68 20.13 15.80
N GLU A 78 10.89 21.19 16.05
CA GLU A 78 10.04 21.82 15.02
C GLU A 78 10.82 22.60 13.95
N GLU A 79 12.03 23.07 14.26
CA GLU A 79 12.89 23.83 13.35
C GLU A 79 13.87 22.94 12.55
N MET A 80 13.75 21.62 12.70
CA MET A 80 14.62 20.67 12.02
C MET A 80 14.51 20.79 10.49
N VAL A 81 15.66 20.93 9.85
CA VAL A 81 15.84 20.84 8.40
C VAL A 81 16.69 19.61 8.10
N MET A 82 16.27 18.80 7.15
CA MET A 82 17.07 17.70 6.61
C MET A 82 17.44 18.00 5.17
N CYS A 83 18.66 17.65 4.77
CA CYS A 83 19.19 17.88 3.44
C CYS A 83 19.99 16.67 2.93
N GLN A 84 19.75 16.31 1.67
CA GLN A 84 20.62 15.45 0.90
C GLN A 84 21.74 16.26 0.26
N VAL A 85 22.97 15.87 0.58
CA VAL A 85 24.20 16.49 0.09
C VAL A 85 24.91 15.52 -0.83
N LYS A 86 25.27 15.98 -2.04
CA LYS A 86 26.09 15.23 -2.99
C LYS A 86 27.55 15.67 -2.87
N GLU A 87 28.44 14.73 -2.65
CA GLU A 87 29.88 15.00 -2.58
C GLU A 87 30.39 15.49 -3.96
N LYS A 88 31.28 16.49 -4.00
CA LYS A 88 31.67 17.14 -5.27
C LYS A 88 32.45 16.21 -6.20
N SER A 89 33.25 15.31 -5.63
CA SER A 89 34.15 14.42 -6.36
C SER A 89 33.64 12.97 -6.44
N SER A 90 32.43 12.70 -5.99
CA SER A 90 31.89 11.34 -5.88
C SER A 90 30.37 11.35 -6.12
N GLU A 91 29.83 10.23 -6.57
CA GLU A 91 28.37 10.04 -6.67
C GLU A 91 27.72 9.71 -5.30
N THR A 92 28.52 9.69 -4.23
CA THR A 92 28.07 9.49 -2.86
C THR A 92 27.18 10.64 -2.39
N ARG A 93 26.05 10.27 -1.79
CA ARG A 93 25.11 11.20 -1.18
C ARG A 93 25.04 10.92 0.32
N SER A 94 24.81 11.95 1.11
CA SER A 94 24.62 11.85 2.56
C SER A 94 23.37 12.60 2.97
N LEU A 95 22.70 12.11 4.01
CA LEU A 95 21.62 12.83 4.67
C LEU A 95 22.19 13.55 5.88
N VAL A 96 22.02 14.87 5.92
CA VAL A 96 22.43 15.70 7.05
C VAL A 96 21.21 16.42 7.62
N SER A 97 21.26 16.71 8.91
CA SER A 97 20.22 17.47 9.62
C SER A 97 20.83 18.65 10.37
N SER A 98 20.01 19.66 10.60
CA SER A 98 20.33 20.82 11.42
C SER A 98 19.07 21.39 12.05
N VAL A 99 19.20 22.02 13.23
CA VAL A 99 18.15 22.82 13.87
C VAL A 99 18.42 24.33 13.79
N ASP A 100 19.50 24.75 13.13
CA ASP A 100 19.89 26.16 13.00
C ASP A 100 20.22 26.57 11.56
N PHE A 101 19.66 25.85 10.58
CA PHE A 101 19.91 26.06 9.15
C PHE A 101 21.40 25.94 8.78
N PHE A 102 22.12 25.01 9.43
CA PHE A 102 23.52 24.68 9.17
C PHE A 102 24.51 25.81 9.45
N HIS A 103 24.15 26.76 10.34
CA HIS A 103 25.04 27.84 10.76
C HIS A 103 26.14 27.34 11.70
N SER A 104 25.77 26.56 12.72
CA SER A 104 26.68 25.97 13.70
C SER A 104 26.36 24.51 13.99
N ASP A 105 25.13 24.08 13.76
CA ASP A 105 24.68 22.70 13.93
C ASP A 105 24.65 21.98 12.58
N LYS A 106 25.39 20.88 12.48
CA LYS A 106 25.35 19.97 11.34
C LYS A 106 25.61 18.56 11.83
N THR A 107 24.59 17.71 11.71
CA THR A 107 24.67 16.30 12.09
C THR A 107 24.49 15.43 10.86
N THR A 108 25.45 14.55 10.57
CA THR A 108 25.28 13.52 9.54
C THR A 108 24.38 12.42 10.09
N VAL A 109 23.23 12.22 9.46
CA VAL A 109 22.23 11.22 9.85
C VAL A 109 22.58 9.87 9.21
N PHE A 110 22.80 9.87 7.89
CA PHE A 110 23.25 8.70 7.13
C PHE A 110 24.35 9.09 6.14
N GLU A 111 25.35 8.24 6.05
CA GLU A 111 26.35 8.28 4.98
C GLU A 111 25.93 7.34 3.84
N ASN A 112 26.34 7.69 2.61
CA ASN A 112 26.15 6.87 1.42
C ASN A 112 24.69 6.45 1.18
N ILE A 113 23.75 7.39 1.16
CA ILE A 113 22.35 7.12 0.81
C ILE A 113 22.16 7.12 -0.70
N ILE A 114 21.12 6.43 -1.20
CA ILE A 114 20.66 6.64 -2.58
C ILE A 114 19.77 7.91 -2.63
N GLY A 115 18.86 8.01 -1.68
CA GLY A 115 17.93 9.13 -1.53
C GLY A 115 17.06 9.00 -0.29
N TYR A 116 16.24 10.00 -0.06
CA TYR A 116 15.17 9.96 0.94
C TYR A 116 13.87 10.56 0.37
N LEU A 117 12.75 10.23 0.99
CA LEU A 117 11.42 10.75 0.64
C LEU A 117 10.62 11.01 1.91
N SER A 118 9.83 12.07 1.92
CA SER A 118 8.83 12.33 2.95
C SER A 118 7.40 12.08 2.45
N THR A 119 6.61 11.36 3.25
CA THR A 119 5.19 11.11 2.94
C THR A 119 4.42 10.73 4.21
N GLY A 120 3.17 11.19 4.35
CA GLY A 120 2.26 10.80 5.45
C GLY A 120 2.78 10.99 6.88
N GLY A 121 3.72 11.92 7.09
CA GLY A 121 4.36 12.13 8.39
C GLY A 121 5.52 11.16 8.68
N TYR A 122 6.07 10.52 7.65
CA TYR A 122 7.27 9.69 7.70
C TYR A 122 8.36 10.30 6.82
N ILE A 123 9.62 10.13 7.23
CA ILE A 123 10.78 10.22 6.33
C ILE A 123 11.33 8.82 6.15
N ILE A 124 11.50 8.40 4.89
CA ILE A 124 12.07 7.12 4.51
C ILE A 124 13.40 7.36 3.79
N VAL A 125 14.46 6.71 4.25
CA VAL A 125 15.82 6.82 3.71
C VAL A 125 16.24 5.47 3.14
N ALA A 126 16.78 5.46 1.93
CA ALA A 126 17.28 4.27 1.29
C ALA A 126 18.80 4.22 1.33
N VAL A 127 19.33 3.15 1.93
CA VAL A 127 20.75 2.96 2.18
C VAL A 127 21.21 1.67 1.51
N PRO A 128 22.19 1.73 0.59
CA PRO A 128 22.80 0.55 0.00
C PRO A 128 23.61 -0.22 1.05
N HIS A 129 23.57 -1.53 0.97
CA HIS A 129 24.27 -2.47 1.82
C HIS A 129 25.06 -3.49 0.97
N GLU A 130 25.91 -4.28 1.60
CA GLU A 130 26.68 -5.36 0.96
C GLU A 130 25.79 -6.29 0.09
N ASN A 131 26.37 -6.81 -1.01
CA ASN A 131 25.72 -7.71 -1.99
C ASN A 131 24.62 -7.09 -2.89
N ASN A 132 24.63 -5.77 -3.05
CA ASN A 132 23.61 -4.98 -3.76
C ASN A 132 22.22 -5.11 -3.12
N GLU A 133 22.17 -5.16 -1.79
CA GLU A 133 20.91 -5.09 -1.04
C GLU A 133 20.62 -3.64 -0.68
N LEU A 134 19.39 -3.16 -0.91
CA LEU A 134 18.94 -1.84 -0.49
C LEU A 134 18.11 -1.97 0.80
N ARG A 135 18.42 -1.15 1.80
CA ARG A 135 17.68 -1.11 3.07
C ARG A 135 16.96 0.21 3.24
N ALA A 136 15.68 0.14 3.63
CA ALA A 136 14.91 1.31 3.99
C ALA A 136 15.00 1.57 5.51
N TYR A 137 15.17 2.82 5.90
CA TYR A 137 15.09 3.30 7.28
C TYR A 137 13.99 4.34 7.39
N VAL A 138 13.19 4.29 8.44
CA VAL A 138 12.02 5.14 8.62
C VAL A 138 12.13 5.90 9.95
N THR A 139 11.71 7.16 9.94
CA THR A 139 11.51 7.97 11.16
C THR A 139 10.15 8.66 11.14
N ILE A 140 9.61 8.93 12.34
CA ILE A 140 8.36 9.65 12.59
C ILE A 140 8.56 10.91 13.44
N ASP A 141 9.80 11.20 13.84
CA ASP A 141 10.15 12.32 14.72
C ASP A 141 11.43 13.07 14.28
N GLY A 142 12.14 12.55 13.28
CA GLY A 142 13.38 13.11 12.75
C GLY A 142 14.63 12.78 13.56
N ALA A 143 14.51 12.08 14.69
CA ALA A 143 15.63 11.75 15.57
C ALA A 143 15.90 10.24 15.62
N GLU A 144 14.87 9.43 15.80
CA GLU A 144 14.99 7.98 15.84
C GLU A 144 14.69 7.37 14.47
N PHE A 145 15.67 6.63 13.92
CA PHE A 145 15.51 5.89 12.68
C PHE A 145 15.50 4.39 12.96
N ALA A 146 14.50 3.72 12.41
CA ALA A 146 14.36 2.27 12.49
C ALA A 146 14.42 1.65 11.10
N GLU A 147 15.18 0.57 10.97
CA GLU A 147 15.24 -0.20 9.73
C GLU A 147 13.89 -0.88 9.46
N ALA A 148 13.35 -0.68 8.25
CA ALA A 148 12.15 -1.34 7.78
C ALA A 148 12.38 -2.85 7.64
N LYS A 149 11.47 -3.63 8.21
CA LYS A 149 11.50 -5.10 8.15
C LYS A 149 10.46 -5.62 7.19
N PHE A 150 10.92 -6.11 6.05
CA PHE A 150 10.10 -6.80 5.07
C PHE A 150 9.88 -8.27 5.43
N PRO A 151 8.77 -8.89 5.00
CA PRO A 151 8.52 -10.30 5.25
C PRO A 151 9.57 -11.17 4.54
N TYR A 152 9.96 -12.28 5.18
CA TYR A 152 10.92 -13.24 4.64
C TYR A 152 10.19 -14.32 3.85
N GLY A 153 10.44 -14.47 2.54
CA GLY A 153 9.79 -15.49 1.71
C GLY A 153 10.54 -15.75 0.42
N GLU A 154 10.28 -16.90 -0.22
CA GLU A 154 10.93 -17.31 -1.49
C GLU A 154 10.69 -16.29 -2.63
N ASP A 155 9.63 -15.49 -2.54
CA ASP A 155 9.24 -14.48 -3.54
C ASP A 155 9.82 -13.08 -3.29
N ILE A 156 10.43 -12.83 -2.13
CA ILE A 156 11.10 -11.55 -1.81
C ILE A 156 12.59 -11.85 -1.92
N GLY A 157 13.10 -11.76 -3.15
CA GLY A 157 14.50 -11.98 -3.48
C GLY A 157 15.42 -10.94 -2.84
N LYS A 158 16.57 -10.68 -3.47
CA LYS A 158 17.38 -9.53 -3.06
C LYS A 158 16.57 -8.26 -3.22
N GLN A 159 16.58 -7.39 -2.20
CA GLN A 159 15.93 -6.09 -2.24
C GLN A 159 16.74 -5.16 -3.14
N GLU A 160 16.60 -5.33 -4.45
CA GLU A 160 17.39 -4.59 -5.44
C GLU A 160 16.73 -3.23 -5.76
N ALA A 161 15.39 -3.17 -5.73
CA ALA A 161 14.63 -1.96 -5.94
C ALA A 161 13.31 -1.96 -5.14
N PHE A 162 12.97 -0.79 -4.57
CA PHE A 162 11.64 -0.54 -4.02
C PHE A 162 11.15 0.86 -4.40
N THR A 163 9.83 0.98 -4.57
CA THR A 163 9.14 2.25 -4.86
C THR A 163 8.21 2.56 -3.70
N ILE A 164 8.31 3.77 -3.15
CA ILE A 164 7.38 4.24 -2.11
C ILE A 164 6.17 4.82 -2.82
N LEU A 165 4.96 4.33 -2.50
CA LEU A 165 3.72 4.67 -3.22
C LEU A 165 2.84 5.71 -2.50
N GLY A 166 3.28 6.13 -1.31
CA GLY A 166 2.57 7.06 -0.45
C GLY A 166 2.15 6.44 0.88
N SER A 167 1.49 7.27 1.70
CA SER A 167 1.10 6.93 3.06
C SER A 167 -0.24 7.60 3.43
N GLU A 168 -1.08 6.90 4.21
CA GLU A 168 -2.14 7.52 5.03
C GLU A 168 -1.63 7.63 6.46
N GLU A 169 -2.23 8.52 7.28
CA GLU A 169 -1.91 8.57 8.72
C GLU A 169 -1.94 7.15 9.31
N GLY A 170 -0.75 6.61 9.64
CA GLY A 170 -0.62 5.30 10.26
C GLY A 170 -0.23 4.13 9.35
N SER A 171 0.14 4.31 8.07
CA SER A 171 0.91 3.27 7.34
C SER A 171 1.55 3.79 6.03
N ILE A 172 2.63 3.12 5.59
CA ILE A 172 3.36 3.37 4.34
C ILE A 172 3.07 2.20 3.39
N PHE A 173 2.80 2.52 2.12
CA PHE A 173 2.74 1.54 1.04
C PHE A 173 4.06 1.52 0.27
N ILE A 174 4.63 0.33 0.09
CA ILE A 174 5.87 0.13 -0.66
C ILE A 174 5.67 -1.01 -1.65
N HIS A 175 6.15 -0.82 -2.87
CA HIS A 175 6.33 -1.90 -3.83
C HIS A 175 7.78 -2.39 -3.78
N VAL A 176 7.97 -3.71 -3.69
CA VAL A 176 9.29 -4.34 -3.75
C VAL A 176 9.35 -5.16 -5.03
N ALA A 177 10.29 -4.81 -5.92
CA ALA A 177 10.44 -5.49 -7.20
C ALA A 177 10.87 -6.95 -6.98
N THR A 178 10.24 -7.87 -7.71
CA THR A 178 10.57 -9.30 -7.68
C THR A 178 11.05 -9.80 -9.03
N ASN A 179 10.67 -9.09 -10.10
CA ASN A 179 11.18 -9.25 -11.44
C ASN A 179 11.46 -7.86 -12.02
N ILE A 180 12.68 -7.64 -12.51
CA ILE A 180 13.18 -6.38 -13.08
C ILE A 180 13.67 -6.58 -14.52
N GLU A 181 13.16 -7.59 -15.21
CA GLU A 181 13.46 -7.78 -16.62
C GLU A 181 12.65 -6.78 -17.45
N SER A 182 13.35 -5.95 -18.23
CA SER A 182 12.77 -4.85 -19.01
C SER A 182 11.51 -5.27 -19.79
N GLY A 183 10.38 -4.66 -19.45
CA GLY A 183 9.08 -4.91 -20.12
C GLY A 183 8.34 -6.12 -19.56
N ARG A 184 8.80 -6.66 -18.43
CA ARG A 184 8.22 -7.79 -17.68
C ARG A 184 8.34 -7.56 -16.17
N ASP A 185 8.41 -6.28 -15.78
CA ASP A 185 8.65 -5.83 -14.43
C ASP A 185 7.41 -6.02 -13.55
N PHE A 186 7.57 -6.70 -12.42
CA PHE A 186 6.52 -6.80 -11.42
C PHE A 186 7.10 -7.02 -10.03
N GLY A 187 6.26 -6.82 -9.01
CA GLY A 187 6.69 -6.97 -7.64
C GLY A 187 5.56 -7.20 -6.66
N ASN A 188 5.92 -7.21 -5.39
CA ASN A 188 4.97 -7.37 -4.31
C ASN A 188 4.57 -5.98 -3.79
N LEU A 189 3.29 -5.79 -3.50
CA LEU A 189 2.78 -4.62 -2.79
C LEU A 189 2.74 -4.92 -1.29
N LEU A 190 3.35 -4.05 -0.49
CA LEU A 190 3.49 -4.18 0.95
C LEU A 190 2.90 -2.97 1.68
N LYS A 191 2.48 -3.19 2.92
CA LYS A 191 2.00 -2.15 3.83
C LYS A 191 2.67 -2.26 5.19
N SER A 192 3.06 -1.12 5.75
CA SER A 192 3.69 -1.05 7.08
C SER A 192 2.69 -1.15 8.23
N ASN A 193 3.20 -1.31 9.44
CA ASN A 193 2.52 -0.93 10.67
C ASN A 193 2.55 0.60 10.90
N SER A 194 1.96 1.07 12.00
CA SER A 194 1.75 2.49 12.29
C SER A 194 2.99 3.35 12.49
N ASN A 195 4.14 2.76 12.76
CA ASN A 195 5.41 3.48 12.87
C ASN A 195 6.36 3.20 11.68
N GLY A 196 5.87 2.53 10.62
CA GLY A 196 6.65 2.31 9.40
C GLY A 196 7.75 1.25 9.47
N THR A 197 7.84 0.48 10.56
CA THR A 197 9.00 -0.41 10.81
C THR A 197 8.83 -1.84 10.32
N SER A 198 7.59 -2.31 10.13
CA SER A 198 7.32 -3.72 9.86
C SER A 198 6.24 -3.88 8.82
N PHE A 199 6.55 -4.60 7.75
CA PHE A 199 5.71 -4.70 6.56
C PHE A 199 5.07 -6.08 6.40
N VAL A 200 3.90 -6.09 5.79
CA VAL A 200 3.18 -7.30 5.36
C VAL A 200 2.86 -7.22 3.88
N THR A 201 2.89 -8.34 3.18
CA THR A 201 2.52 -8.42 1.77
C THR A 201 1.00 -8.35 1.63
N LEU A 202 0.53 -7.42 0.80
CA LEU A 202 -0.89 -7.23 0.48
C LEU A 202 -1.30 -7.98 -0.78
N GLU A 203 -0.49 -7.89 -1.84
CA GLU A 203 -0.74 -8.52 -3.13
C GLU A 203 0.58 -8.83 -3.83
N HIS A 204 0.57 -9.90 -4.63
CA HIS A 204 1.73 -10.36 -5.38
C HIS A 204 1.61 -10.00 -6.86
N ALA A 205 2.76 -9.89 -7.53
CA ALA A 205 2.88 -9.63 -8.96
C ALA A 205 2.10 -8.38 -9.42
N VAL A 206 2.16 -7.30 -8.65
CA VAL A 206 1.65 -5.99 -9.03
C VAL A 206 2.53 -5.41 -10.13
N ASN A 207 1.87 -4.93 -11.19
CA ASN A 207 2.50 -4.43 -12.40
C ASN A 207 3.38 -3.20 -12.15
N ARG A 208 4.53 -3.17 -12.83
CA ARG A 208 5.53 -2.12 -12.76
C ARG A 208 6.05 -1.85 -14.18
N ASN A 209 6.50 -0.64 -14.46
CA ASN A 209 7.26 -0.36 -15.67
C ASN A 209 8.76 -0.16 -15.39
N THR A 210 9.55 -0.01 -16.45
CA THR A 210 11.01 0.14 -16.38
C THR A 210 11.49 1.45 -15.75
N LEU A 211 10.58 2.40 -15.46
CA LEU A 211 10.86 3.66 -14.74
C LEU A 211 10.44 3.57 -13.26
N GLY A 212 10.15 2.36 -12.77
CA GLY A 212 9.77 2.13 -11.38
C GLY A 212 8.36 2.59 -10.99
N TYR A 213 7.57 3.06 -11.96
CA TYR A 213 6.17 3.38 -11.74
C TYR A 213 5.36 2.09 -11.59
N ILE A 214 4.39 2.13 -10.69
CA ILE A 214 3.61 0.97 -10.27
C ILE A 214 2.13 1.25 -10.55
N ASP A 215 1.40 0.26 -11.05
CA ASP A 215 -0.05 0.35 -11.17
C ASP A 215 -0.71 0.27 -9.78
N PHE A 216 -0.72 1.40 -9.10
CA PHE A 216 -1.32 1.61 -7.79
C PHE A 216 -2.08 2.94 -7.81
N GLU A 217 -3.40 2.87 -7.71
CA GLU A 217 -4.26 4.05 -7.69
C GLU A 217 -5.10 4.03 -6.40
N LYS A 218 -4.91 5.05 -5.56
CA LYS A 218 -5.72 5.25 -4.37
C LYS A 218 -6.82 6.26 -4.65
N VAL A 219 -8.04 5.96 -4.22
CA VAL A 219 -9.19 6.83 -4.48
C VAL A 219 -9.14 8.07 -3.58
N GLN A 220 -9.18 9.26 -4.18
CA GLN A 220 -9.13 10.50 -3.43
C GLN A 220 -10.43 10.75 -2.66
N GLY A 221 -10.29 11.30 -1.45
CA GLY A 221 -11.41 11.66 -0.58
C GLY A 221 -12.19 10.48 0.01
N LEU A 222 -11.81 9.24 -0.32
CA LEU A 222 -12.34 8.02 0.28
C LEU A 222 -11.22 7.25 0.96
N GLU A 223 -11.49 6.85 2.19
CA GLU A 223 -10.58 5.99 2.93
C GLU A 223 -10.51 4.62 2.23
N SER A 224 -9.28 4.16 1.98
CA SER A 224 -8.98 2.73 1.87
C SER A 224 -9.50 1.97 0.65
N ILE A 225 -9.86 2.69 -0.40
CA ILE A 225 -10.13 2.10 -1.71
C ILE A 225 -8.87 2.23 -2.57
N ILE A 226 -8.39 1.09 -3.06
CA ILE A 226 -7.18 1.02 -3.89
C ILE A 226 -7.44 0.12 -5.09
N LEU A 227 -7.03 0.55 -6.26
CA LEU A 227 -7.00 -0.23 -7.49
C LEU A 227 -5.55 -0.57 -7.84
N VAL A 228 -5.33 -1.81 -8.28
CA VAL A 228 -4.02 -2.27 -8.79
C VAL A 228 -4.22 -3.13 -10.02
N ASN A 229 -3.21 -3.16 -10.88
CA ASN A 229 -3.10 -4.19 -11.91
C ASN A 229 -2.08 -5.24 -11.48
N ILE A 230 -2.42 -6.51 -11.68
CA ILE A 230 -1.54 -7.65 -11.45
C ILE A 230 -1.18 -8.37 -12.75
N VAL A 231 0.04 -8.89 -12.82
CA VAL A 231 0.50 -9.80 -13.87
C VAL A 231 -0.02 -11.20 -13.57
N SER A 232 -1.18 -11.54 -14.16
CA SER A 232 -1.91 -12.77 -13.82
C SER A 232 -1.22 -14.07 -14.25
N ASN A 233 -0.25 -13.99 -15.16
CA ASN A 233 0.58 -15.08 -15.65
C ASN A 233 2.06 -14.94 -15.20
N SER A 234 2.31 -14.35 -14.03
CA SER A 234 3.64 -14.06 -13.48
C SER A 234 4.65 -15.20 -13.59
N ASP A 235 4.23 -16.44 -13.29
CA ASP A 235 5.12 -17.63 -13.34
C ASP A 235 5.69 -17.85 -14.75
N LYS A 236 4.89 -17.62 -15.79
CA LYS A 236 5.32 -17.81 -17.18
C LYS A 236 6.11 -16.62 -17.72
N VAL A 237 5.78 -15.42 -17.24
CA VAL A 237 6.52 -14.19 -17.54
C VAL A 237 7.92 -14.27 -16.96
N ALA A 238 8.06 -14.72 -15.70
CA ALA A 238 9.35 -14.95 -15.05
C ALA A 238 10.21 -16.02 -15.74
N GLU A 239 9.58 -16.99 -16.41
CA GLU A 239 10.27 -18.00 -17.22
C GLU A 239 10.55 -17.54 -18.66
N ASN A 240 10.24 -16.29 -19.01
CA ASN A 240 10.40 -15.72 -20.35
C ASN A 240 9.64 -16.45 -21.47
N LYS A 241 8.47 -17.00 -21.13
CA LYS A 241 7.64 -17.81 -22.06
C LYS A 241 6.50 -17.04 -22.70
N GLU A 242 5.94 -16.06 -22.02
CA GLU A 242 4.74 -15.32 -22.45
C GLU A 242 4.86 -13.85 -22.04
N ASP A 243 4.19 -12.98 -22.79
CA ASP A 243 4.04 -11.56 -22.43
C ASP A 243 3.07 -11.41 -21.25
N GLU A 244 3.15 -10.27 -20.57
CA GLU A 244 2.31 -9.96 -19.42
C GLU A 244 0.81 -9.95 -19.76
N GLN A 245 0.01 -10.47 -18.82
CA GLN A 245 -1.44 -10.42 -18.89
C GLN A 245 -1.97 -9.70 -17.66
N LEU A 246 -2.31 -8.43 -17.85
CA LEU A 246 -2.75 -7.57 -16.76
C LEU A 246 -4.21 -7.82 -16.40
N LYS A 247 -4.49 -7.84 -15.09
CA LYS A 247 -5.83 -7.86 -14.51
C LYS A 247 -5.96 -6.86 -13.38
N THR A 248 -7.02 -6.08 -13.41
CA THR A 248 -7.34 -5.12 -12.35
C THR A 248 -8.01 -5.78 -11.15
N LYS A 249 -7.54 -5.43 -9.95
CA LYS A 249 -8.15 -5.77 -8.66
C LYS A 249 -8.44 -4.50 -7.88
N ILE A 250 -9.46 -4.58 -7.02
CA ILE A 250 -9.85 -3.52 -6.09
C ILE A 250 -9.89 -4.05 -4.66
N THR A 251 -9.51 -3.21 -3.71
CA THR A 251 -9.72 -3.43 -2.28
C THR A 251 -10.59 -2.31 -1.72
N PHE A 252 -11.36 -2.63 -0.68
CA PHE A 252 -12.15 -1.68 0.11
C PHE A 252 -11.72 -1.67 1.58
N ASN A 253 -10.58 -2.31 1.90
CA ASN A 253 -10.05 -2.41 3.24
C ASN A 253 -8.51 -2.33 3.29
N GLU A 254 -7.95 -1.30 2.64
CA GLU A 254 -6.49 -1.01 2.63
C GLU A 254 -5.62 -2.19 2.19
N GLY A 255 -6.10 -3.00 1.23
CA GLY A 255 -5.34 -4.10 0.66
C GLY A 255 -5.37 -5.39 1.47
N SER A 256 -6.16 -5.47 2.55
CA SER A 256 -6.33 -6.73 3.28
C SER A 256 -7.11 -7.78 2.46
N ASP A 257 -8.15 -7.35 1.75
CA ASP A 257 -8.94 -8.16 0.82
C ASP A 257 -8.96 -7.53 -0.58
N TRP A 258 -8.57 -8.32 -1.59
CA TRP A 258 -8.63 -7.94 -2.99
C TRP A 258 -9.69 -8.74 -3.74
N ASN A 259 -10.42 -8.05 -4.62
CA ASN A 259 -11.44 -8.64 -5.45
C ASN A 259 -11.28 -8.18 -6.90
N PHE A 260 -11.64 -9.05 -7.85
CA PHE A 260 -11.86 -8.62 -9.22
C PHE A 260 -13.12 -7.76 -9.32
N LEU A 261 -13.12 -6.82 -10.26
CA LEU A 261 -14.22 -5.91 -10.49
C LEU A 261 -15.45 -6.63 -11.05
N LYS A 262 -16.65 -6.17 -10.68
CA LYS A 262 -17.90 -6.71 -11.23
C LYS A 262 -18.18 -6.09 -12.60
N PRO A 263 -18.42 -6.88 -13.66
CA PRO A 263 -18.71 -6.33 -14.97
C PRO A 263 -20.09 -5.62 -15.00
N PRO A 264 -20.22 -4.50 -15.74
CA PRO A 264 -21.53 -3.93 -16.04
C PRO A 264 -22.40 -4.91 -16.81
N LYS A 265 -23.72 -4.78 -16.68
CA LYS A 265 -24.69 -5.62 -17.41
C LYS A 265 -24.73 -5.32 -18.91
N LYS A 266 -24.44 -4.08 -19.28
CA LYS A 266 -24.54 -3.54 -20.63
C LYS A 266 -23.47 -2.48 -20.85
N ASP A 267 -23.07 -2.34 -22.10
CA ASP A 267 -22.18 -1.29 -22.55
C ASP A 267 -22.93 0.03 -22.79
N SER A 268 -22.20 1.08 -23.18
CA SER A 268 -22.74 2.43 -23.42
C SER A 268 -23.76 2.49 -24.57
N GLU A 269 -23.78 1.48 -25.44
CA GLU A 269 -24.71 1.35 -26.58
C GLU A 269 -25.90 0.43 -26.25
N GLY A 270 -25.97 -0.08 -25.01
CA GLY A 270 -27.05 -0.94 -24.52
C GLY A 270 -26.91 -2.41 -24.89
N LYS A 271 -25.78 -2.82 -25.50
CA LYS A 271 -25.46 -4.21 -25.81
C LYS A 271 -24.97 -4.91 -24.54
N LYS A 272 -25.42 -6.15 -24.32
CA LYS A 272 -24.96 -6.96 -23.18
C LYS A 272 -23.53 -7.44 -23.41
N PHE A 273 -22.74 -7.48 -22.34
CA PHE A 273 -21.46 -8.19 -22.36
C PHE A 273 -21.72 -9.69 -22.44
N SER A 274 -20.95 -10.41 -23.26
CA SER A 274 -21.15 -11.85 -23.53
C SER A 274 -20.80 -12.77 -22.34
N TYR A 275 -20.51 -12.21 -21.17
CA TYR A 275 -19.81 -12.90 -20.09
C TYR A 275 -20.57 -12.93 -18.75
N ASP A 276 -21.86 -12.57 -18.74
CA ASP A 276 -22.73 -12.52 -17.55
C ASP A 276 -22.82 -13.84 -16.74
N SER A 277 -22.33 -14.97 -17.26
CA SER A 277 -22.35 -16.30 -16.64
C SER A 277 -20.98 -16.90 -16.33
N VAL A 278 -19.90 -16.11 -16.42
CA VAL A 278 -18.52 -16.58 -16.20
C VAL A 278 -18.02 -16.08 -14.84
N SER A 279 -17.14 -16.84 -14.20
CA SER A 279 -16.48 -16.44 -12.96
C SER A 279 -15.60 -15.19 -13.16
N LEU A 280 -15.51 -14.33 -12.13
CA LEU A 280 -14.84 -13.02 -12.22
C LEU A 280 -13.33 -13.10 -12.53
N ASP A 281 -12.71 -14.22 -12.22
CA ASP A 281 -11.31 -14.53 -12.58
C ASP A 281 -11.09 -14.66 -14.09
N LYS A 282 -12.15 -15.03 -14.84
CA LYS A 282 -12.12 -15.18 -16.30
C LYS A 282 -12.75 -14.01 -17.02
N CYS A 283 -13.65 -13.27 -16.38
CA CYS A 283 -14.21 -12.06 -16.96
C CYS A 283 -14.47 -10.99 -15.90
N SER A 284 -13.72 -9.89 -15.98
CA SER A 284 -13.92 -8.70 -15.17
C SER A 284 -13.54 -7.44 -15.96
N PRO A 285 -13.97 -6.25 -15.51
CA PRO A 285 -13.40 -5.00 -15.97
C PRO A 285 -11.92 -4.91 -15.63
N HIS A 286 -11.16 -4.38 -16.58
CA HIS A 286 -9.74 -4.08 -16.45
C HIS A 286 -9.49 -2.66 -16.95
N PHE A 287 -8.65 -1.91 -16.26
CA PHE A 287 -8.34 -0.52 -16.56
C PHE A 287 -6.83 -0.29 -16.70
N HIS A 288 -6.47 0.60 -17.62
CA HIS A 288 -5.11 1.11 -17.70
C HIS A 288 -4.75 1.86 -16.42
N GLY A 289 -3.53 1.62 -15.94
CA GLY A 289 -3.06 2.11 -14.65
C GLY A 289 -2.08 3.27 -14.77
N TYR A 290 -1.44 3.57 -13.64
CA TYR A 290 -0.49 4.67 -13.49
C TYR A 290 0.73 4.52 -14.42
N THR A 291 1.14 3.28 -14.73
CA THR A 291 2.32 2.99 -15.57
C THR A 291 2.23 3.50 -17.01
N GLU A 292 1.02 3.73 -17.51
CA GLU A 292 0.74 4.18 -18.89
C GLU A 292 0.29 5.65 -18.95
N ARG A 293 0.27 6.35 -17.81
CA ARG A 293 -0.24 7.71 -17.71
C ARG A 293 0.73 8.70 -18.36
N LYS A 294 0.25 9.49 -19.32
CA LYS A 294 1.05 10.53 -20.01
C LYS A 294 1.39 11.70 -19.12
N ASP A 295 0.39 12.19 -18.37
CA ASP A 295 0.56 13.22 -17.35
C ASP A 295 0.07 12.67 -16.01
N ILE A 296 1.02 12.47 -15.10
CA ILE A 296 0.79 11.97 -13.74
C ILE A 296 -0.28 12.73 -12.94
N ARG A 297 -0.58 13.99 -13.31
CA ARG A 297 -1.58 14.86 -12.67
C ARG A 297 -3.00 14.47 -13.06
N ASP A 298 -3.17 13.69 -14.13
CA ASP A 298 -4.46 13.24 -14.64
C ASP A 298 -5.00 12.09 -13.80
N THR A 299 -5.51 12.42 -12.61
CA THR A 299 -5.97 11.42 -11.65
C THR A 299 -7.29 10.78 -12.06
N ASN A 300 -7.46 9.50 -11.73
CA ASN A 300 -8.70 8.76 -12.04
C ASN A 300 -9.87 9.22 -11.18
N SER A 301 -9.61 9.89 -10.06
CA SER A 301 -10.58 10.30 -9.05
C SER A 301 -10.28 11.71 -8.55
N SER A 302 -11.26 12.37 -7.94
CA SER A 302 -11.10 13.69 -7.35
C SER A 302 -11.50 13.70 -5.88
N GLY A 303 -10.70 14.37 -5.05
CA GLY A 303 -10.99 14.58 -3.63
C GLY A 303 -12.23 15.42 -3.36
N SER A 304 -12.84 16.02 -4.38
CA SER A 304 -14.11 16.74 -4.25
C SER A 304 -15.29 16.05 -4.95
N ALA A 305 -15.05 15.26 -6.00
CA ALA A 305 -16.04 14.40 -6.64
C ALA A 305 -16.13 13.03 -5.96
N LEU A 306 -16.51 13.01 -4.68
CA LEU A 306 -16.39 11.81 -3.82
C LEU A 306 -17.08 10.57 -4.41
N GLY A 307 -16.32 9.48 -4.45
CA GLY A 307 -16.75 8.17 -4.98
C GLY A 307 -16.86 8.09 -6.50
N MET A 308 -16.48 9.15 -7.22
CA MET A 308 -16.42 9.12 -8.67
C MET A 308 -15.02 8.75 -9.13
N MET A 309 -14.95 7.84 -10.11
CA MET A 309 -13.71 7.55 -10.82
C MET A 309 -13.98 7.28 -12.28
N PHE A 310 -13.12 7.80 -13.14
CA PHE A 310 -13.05 7.39 -14.53
C PHE A 310 -11.91 6.39 -14.74
N GLY A 311 -12.04 5.58 -15.78
CA GLY A 311 -10.99 4.68 -16.22
C GLY A 311 -11.19 4.29 -17.68
N VAL A 312 -10.10 4.19 -18.42
CA VAL A 312 -10.08 3.60 -19.78
C VAL A 312 -9.75 2.14 -19.64
N GLY A 313 -10.56 1.27 -20.26
CA GLY A 313 -10.38 -0.16 -20.13
C GLY A 313 -11.37 -1.01 -20.92
N ASN A 314 -11.42 -2.30 -20.59
CA ASN A 314 -12.31 -3.26 -21.25
C ASN A 314 -12.90 -4.25 -20.24
N VAL A 315 -13.92 -5.00 -20.68
CA VAL A 315 -14.45 -6.15 -19.93
C VAL A 315 -14.00 -7.42 -20.65
N GLY A 316 -13.23 -8.27 -19.98
CA GLY A 316 -12.63 -9.43 -20.62
C GLY A 316 -11.83 -10.30 -19.65
N ASP A 317 -11.02 -11.19 -20.19
CA ASP A 317 -10.13 -12.09 -19.45
C ASP A 317 -8.76 -11.49 -19.16
N ARG A 318 -8.45 -10.31 -19.74
CA ARG A 318 -7.25 -9.50 -19.50
C ARG A 318 -7.46 -8.08 -20.03
N LEU A 319 -6.60 -7.16 -19.62
CA LEU A 319 -6.52 -5.81 -20.19
C LEU A 319 -6.13 -5.87 -21.67
N LEU A 320 -6.85 -5.13 -22.50
CA LEU A 320 -6.57 -4.97 -23.94
C LEU A 320 -5.67 -3.76 -24.19
N PRO A 321 -5.09 -3.61 -25.40
CA PRO A 321 -4.41 -2.37 -25.77
C PRO A 321 -5.31 -1.15 -25.61
N TYR A 322 -4.72 -0.01 -25.24
CA TYR A 322 -5.42 1.24 -24.91
C TYR A 322 -6.43 1.68 -25.97
N GLU A 323 -6.06 1.60 -27.26
CA GLU A 323 -6.92 2.03 -28.37
C GLU A 323 -8.14 1.11 -28.62
N GLU A 324 -8.15 -0.10 -28.06
CA GLU A 324 -9.28 -1.04 -28.13
C GLU A 324 -10.25 -0.88 -26.93
N CYS A 325 -9.91 0.00 -25.99
CA CYS A 325 -10.64 0.18 -24.75
C CYS A 325 -11.74 1.25 -24.85
N SER A 326 -12.63 1.26 -23.86
CA SER A 326 -13.72 2.22 -23.71
C SER A 326 -13.60 2.94 -22.37
N THR A 327 -14.34 4.04 -22.23
CA THR A 327 -14.31 4.87 -21.01
C THR A 327 -15.42 4.44 -20.06
N PHE A 328 -15.04 4.16 -18.81
CA PHE A 328 -15.93 3.73 -17.73
C PHE A 328 -15.99 4.76 -16.62
N LEU A 329 -17.12 4.79 -15.91
CA LEU A 329 -17.36 5.62 -14.74
C LEU A 329 -17.91 4.75 -13.61
N THR A 330 -17.42 4.99 -12.40
CA THR A 330 -18.09 4.61 -11.16
C THR A 330 -18.51 5.87 -10.40
N THR A 331 -19.59 5.78 -9.63
CA THR A 331 -20.05 6.83 -8.70
C THR A 331 -20.23 6.31 -7.27
N ASP A 332 -19.83 5.06 -7.03
CA ASP A 332 -19.98 4.34 -5.76
C ASP A 332 -18.64 3.83 -5.23
N GLY A 333 -17.53 4.47 -5.61
CA GLY A 333 -16.20 4.11 -5.13
C GLY A 333 -15.64 2.83 -5.76
N GLY A 334 -16.13 2.45 -6.95
CA GLY A 334 -15.60 1.31 -7.70
C GLY A 334 -16.28 -0.02 -7.39
N GLU A 335 -17.37 -0.03 -6.61
CA GLU A 335 -18.16 -1.23 -6.40
C GLU A 335 -18.91 -1.63 -7.68
N THR A 336 -19.46 -0.65 -8.39
CA THR A 336 -20.05 -0.83 -9.71
C THR A 336 -19.45 0.16 -10.72
N TRP A 337 -19.26 -0.34 -11.93
CA TRP A 337 -18.74 0.42 -13.06
C TRP A 337 -19.75 0.40 -14.19
N ALA A 338 -19.87 1.51 -14.91
CA ALA A 338 -20.66 1.64 -16.12
C ALA A 338 -19.76 2.09 -17.27
N GLU A 339 -19.87 1.45 -18.43
CA GLU A 339 -19.28 2.00 -19.65
C GLU A 339 -20.09 3.23 -20.07
N VAL A 340 -19.46 4.40 -20.13
CA VAL A 340 -20.14 5.67 -20.43
C VAL A 340 -19.91 6.15 -21.85
N LYS A 341 -18.80 5.77 -22.48
CA LYS A 341 -18.47 6.15 -23.86
C LYS A 341 -17.55 5.11 -24.51
N LYS A 342 -17.77 4.83 -25.79
CA LYS A 342 -16.85 4.00 -26.60
C LYS A 342 -15.57 4.76 -26.91
N GLY A 343 -14.45 4.05 -26.86
CA GLY A 343 -13.13 4.60 -27.12
C GLY A 343 -12.54 5.35 -25.91
N PRO A 344 -11.21 5.60 -25.93
CA PRO A 344 -10.54 6.39 -24.89
C PRO A 344 -10.96 7.86 -24.90
N HIS A 345 -11.21 8.41 -23.72
CA HIS A 345 -11.53 9.81 -23.52
C HIS A 345 -10.74 10.35 -22.33
N GLN A 346 -10.28 11.59 -22.44
CA GLN A 346 -9.85 12.40 -21.30
C GLN A 346 -11.08 12.91 -20.56
N TRP A 347 -10.97 13.13 -19.25
CA TRP A 347 -12.05 13.61 -18.40
C TRP A 347 -11.62 14.78 -17.53
N GLU A 348 -12.61 15.58 -17.12
CA GLU A 348 -12.43 16.56 -16.05
C GLU A 348 -13.70 16.68 -15.20
N TYR A 349 -13.52 16.91 -13.91
CA TYR A 349 -14.59 17.13 -12.95
C TYR A 349 -14.86 18.63 -12.78
N GLY A 350 -16.10 19.05 -12.63
CA GLY A 350 -16.43 20.43 -12.28
C GLY A 350 -17.58 20.48 -11.29
N ASP A 351 -17.69 21.60 -10.59
CA ASP A 351 -18.66 21.80 -9.52
C ASP A 351 -18.71 20.61 -8.54
N HIS A 352 -17.54 20.13 -8.10
CA HIS A 352 -17.37 18.99 -7.19
C HIS A 352 -18.01 17.68 -7.70
N GLY A 353 -17.88 17.41 -9.00
CA GLY A 353 -18.51 16.27 -9.67
C GLY A 353 -19.97 16.52 -10.09
N GLY A 354 -20.49 17.73 -9.89
CA GLY A 354 -21.79 18.16 -10.41
C GLY A 354 -21.82 18.31 -11.94
N VAL A 355 -20.66 18.53 -12.56
CA VAL A 355 -20.45 18.52 -14.01
C VAL A 355 -19.31 17.56 -14.33
N LEU A 356 -19.53 16.66 -15.29
CA LEU A 356 -18.51 15.75 -15.82
C LEU A 356 -18.33 16.06 -17.30
N VAL A 357 -17.09 16.18 -17.76
CA VAL A 357 -16.77 16.45 -19.17
C VAL A 357 -15.86 15.34 -19.68
N LEU A 358 -16.15 14.85 -20.89
CA LEU A 358 -15.34 13.91 -21.65
C LEU A 358 -14.93 14.52 -22.99
N VAL A 359 -13.70 14.27 -23.38
CA VAL A 359 -13.15 14.67 -24.67
C VAL A 359 -12.43 13.47 -25.29
N PRO A 360 -12.69 13.11 -26.55
CA PRO A 360 -11.97 12.02 -27.22
C PRO A 360 -10.45 12.20 -27.11
N GLU A 361 -9.76 11.17 -26.66
CA GLU A 361 -8.30 11.15 -26.61
C GLU A 361 -7.71 10.63 -27.93
N ASN A 362 -6.51 11.08 -28.29
CA ASN A 362 -5.78 10.66 -29.49
C ASN A 362 -6.55 10.84 -30.83
N ALA A 363 -7.60 11.67 -30.84
CA ALA A 363 -8.45 11.87 -32.00
C ALA A 363 -8.79 13.36 -32.22
N GLU A 364 -8.94 13.75 -33.49
CA GLU A 364 -9.42 15.08 -33.84
C GLU A 364 -10.92 15.21 -33.57
N THR A 365 -11.28 16.18 -32.74
CA THR A 365 -12.66 16.46 -32.35
C THR A 365 -12.99 17.95 -32.44
N ASP A 366 -14.27 18.25 -32.61
CA ASP A 366 -14.85 19.59 -32.47
C ASP A 366 -15.90 19.64 -31.34
N SER A 367 -16.07 18.52 -30.61
CA SER A 367 -17.16 18.30 -29.68
C SER A 367 -16.66 17.69 -28.37
N ILE A 368 -17.31 18.07 -27.27
CA ILE A 368 -17.19 17.45 -25.95
C ILE A 368 -18.46 16.65 -25.64
N SER A 369 -18.36 15.65 -24.78
CA SER A 369 -19.52 15.01 -24.15
C SER A 369 -19.58 15.46 -22.69
N TYR A 370 -20.76 15.74 -22.14
CA TYR A 370 -20.87 16.15 -20.73
C TYR A 370 -22.10 15.55 -20.05
N SER A 371 -22.01 15.45 -18.73
CA SER A 371 -23.10 15.06 -17.84
C SER A 371 -23.25 16.07 -16.69
N THR A 372 -24.48 16.31 -16.27
CA THR A 372 -24.83 17.16 -15.11
C THR A 372 -25.67 16.41 -14.06
N ASP A 373 -25.75 15.08 -14.22
CA ASP A 373 -26.60 14.16 -13.46
C ASP A 373 -25.81 12.94 -12.95
N PHE A 374 -24.50 13.16 -12.69
CA PHE A 374 -23.57 12.15 -12.18
C PHE A 374 -23.37 10.97 -13.14
N GLY A 375 -23.29 11.25 -14.45
CA GLY A 375 -22.99 10.29 -15.50
C GLY A 375 -24.15 9.38 -15.89
N LYS A 376 -25.38 9.66 -15.42
CA LYS A 376 -26.58 8.89 -15.82
C LYS A 376 -26.96 9.17 -17.27
N THR A 377 -26.86 10.42 -17.70
CA THR A 377 -27.08 10.82 -19.09
C THR A 377 -25.96 11.70 -19.60
N TRP A 378 -25.69 11.58 -20.90
CA TRP A 378 -24.59 12.26 -21.60
C TRP A 378 -25.14 13.06 -22.78
N LYS A 379 -24.60 14.28 -22.97
CA LYS A 379 -24.97 15.20 -24.04
C LYS A 379 -23.70 15.64 -24.78
N ASP A 380 -23.76 15.66 -26.10
CA ASP A 380 -22.64 16.14 -26.91
C ASP A 380 -22.83 17.64 -27.24
N TYR A 381 -21.74 18.40 -27.19
CA TYR A 381 -21.71 19.84 -27.49
C TYR A 381 -20.52 20.17 -28.39
N LYS A 382 -20.80 20.81 -29.53
CA LYS A 382 -19.80 21.28 -30.48
C LYS A 382 -19.18 22.60 -30.00
N PHE A 383 -17.92 22.57 -29.58
CA PHE A 383 -17.24 23.72 -28.98
C PHE A 383 -16.47 24.58 -29.98
N CYS A 384 -16.11 24.03 -31.15
CA CYS A 384 -15.43 24.78 -32.20
C CYS A 384 -15.91 24.39 -33.60
N GLY A 385 -15.57 25.18 -34.62
CA GLY A 385 -15.97 24.93 -36.00
C GLY A 385 -15.14 23.83 -36.67
N ASP A 386 -13.83 24.00 -36.66
CA ASP A 386 -12.84 23.07 -37.20
C ASP A 386 -12.42 22.07 -36.13
N LYS A 387 -12.14 20.82 -36.53
CA LYS A 387 -11.63 19.82 -35.61
C LYS A 387 -10.20 20.15 -35.17
N VAL A 388 -9.93 19.90 -33.89
CA VAL A 388 -8.63 20.07 -33.25
C VAL A 388 -8.23 18.80 -32.53
N PHE A 389 -6.93 18.60 -32.35
CA PHE A 389 -6.41 17.59 -31.45
C PHE A 389 -6.34 18.20 -30.05
N VAL A 390 -7.21 17.76 -29.14
CA VAL A 390 -7.18 18.25 -27.76
C VAL A 390 -6.03 17.56 -27.04
N LYS A 391 -5.10 18.34 -26.50
CA LYS A 391 -3.96 17.83 -25.72
C LYS A 391 -4.35 17.58 -24.28
N ASP A 392 -5.12 18.50 -23.72
CA ASP A 392 -5.44 18.53 -22.31
C ASP A 392 -6.75 19.27 -22.05
N ILE A 393 -7.44 18.87 -20.99
CA ILE A 393 -8.62 19.51 -20.41
C ILE A 393 -8.33 19.76 -18.93
N THR A 394 -8.54 20.99 -18.48
CA THR A 394 -8.24 21.35 -17.09
C THR A 394 -9.30 22.26 -16.47
N THR A 395 -9.34 22.25 -15.14
CA THR A 395 -10.11 23.17 -14.32
C THR A 395 -9.30 23.66 -13.10
N VAL A 396 -9.96 24.29 -12.13
CA VAL A 396 -9.32 24.66 -10.86
C VAL A 396 -9.00 23.41 -10.03
N PRO A 397 -7.86 23.33 -9.30
CA PRO A 397 -7.42 22.08 -8.63
C PRO A 397 -8.37 21.44 -7.59
N ARG A 398 -9.47 22.10 -7.22
CA ARG A 398 -10.50 21.56 -6.31
C ARG A 398 -11.79 21.17 -7.04
N ASP A 399 -11.76 21.20 -8.37
CA ASP A 399 -12.87 20.93 -9.28
C ASP A 399 -14.14 21.70 -8.94
N SER A 400 -13.99 22.84 -8.27
CA SER A 400 -15.10 23.66 -7.76
C SER A 400 -15.70 24.58 -8.82
N ALA A 401 -15.04 24.72 -9.98
CA ALA A 401 -15.46 25.63 -11.02
C ALA A 401 -16.47 24.98 -11.97
N LEU A 402 -17.30 25.83 -12.57
CA LEU A 402 -18.20 25.49 -13.69
C LEU A 402 -17.54 25.76 -15.06
N ARG A 403 -16.23 25.97 -15.07
CA ARG A 403 -15.48 26.38 -16.24
C ARG A 403 -14.32 25.43 -16.48
N PHE A 404 -14.15 25.08 -17.75
CA PHE A 404 -13.12 24.18 -18.22
C PHE A 404 -12.31 24.88 -19.32
N LEU A 405 -11.03 24.56 -19.38
CA LEU A 405 -10.12 25.02 -20.43
C LEU A 405 -9.67 23.80 -21.23
N LEU A 406 -9.85 23.84 -22.54
CA LEU A 406 -9.32 22.82 -23.46
C LEU A 406 -8.18 23.42 -24.25
N PHE A 407 -7.05 22.72 -24.32
CA PHE A 407 -5.90 23.12 -25.13
C PHE A 407 -5.88 22.31 -26.43
N GLY A 408 -6.31 22.93 -27.53
CA GLY A 408 -6.42 22.30 -28.84
C GLY A 408 -5.31 22.71 -29.80
N GLU A 409 -4.65 21.74 -30.42
CA GLU A 409 -3.75 21.95 -31.55
C GLU A 409 -4.51 21.77 -32.86
N ALA A 410 -4.49 22.78 -33.73
CA ALA A 410 -5.11 22.69 -35.05
C ALA A 410 -4.02 22.57 -36.12
N LYS A 411 -4.25 21.71 -37.12
CA LYS A 411 -3.32 21.48 -38.24
C LYS A 411 -2.88 22.75 -38.97
N ASN A 412 -3.72 23.80 -38.97
CA ASN A 412 -3.47 25.06 -39.65
C ASN A 412 -2.70 26.11 -38.82
N MET A 413 -2.31 25.80 -37.58
CA MET A 413 -1.65 26.77 -36.69
C MET A 413 -0.11 26.67 -36.64
N GLY A 414 0.48 25.72 -37.35
CA GLY A 414 1.91 25.41 -37.23
C GLY A 414 2.20 24.55 -36.00
N SER A 415 3.25 23.73 -36.09
CA SER A 415 3.63 22.78 -35.02
C SER A 415 3.87 23.51 -33.69
N GLY A 416 3.26 23.05 -32.61
CA GLY A 416 3.47 23.57 -31.25
C GLY A 416 2.66 24.82 -30.88
N SER A 417 1.70 25.25 -31.73
CA SER A 417 0.77 26.33 -31.41
C SER A 417 -0.59 25.80 -30.95
N PHE A 418 -1.02 26.19 -29.74
CA PHE A 418 -2.30 25.77 -29.16
C PHE A 418 -3.32 26.92 -29.16
N ARG A 419 -4.60 26.59 -29.37
CA ARG A 419 -5.74 27.44 -29.03
C ARG A 419 -6.36 26.94 -27.74
N THR A 420 -6.60 27.86 -26.81
CA THR A 420 -7.37 27.57 -25.60
C THR A 420 -8.85 27.86 -25.86
N TYR A 421 -9.69 26.86 -25.60
CA TYR A 421 -11.14 26.98 -25.64
C TYR A 421 -11.67 27.00 -24.21
N THR A 422 -12.49 27.98 -23.88
CA THR A 422 -13.13 28.08 -22.57
C THR A 422 -14.57 27.63 -22.65
N ILE A 423 -14.92 26.60 -21.89
CA ILE A 423 -16.29 26.06 -21.79
C ILE A 423 -16.87 26.48 -20.45
N ASP A 424 -18.04 27.10 -20.46
CA ASP A 424 -18.66 27.70 -19.28
C ASP A 424 -20.08 27.18 -19.08
N PHE A 425 -20.27 26.38 -18.03
CA PHE A 425 -21.54 25.73 -17.71
C PHE A 425 -22.49 26.59 -16.88
N ARG A 426 -22.13 27.84 -16.51
CA ARG A 426 -22.96 28.66 -15.60
C ARG A 426 -24.41 28.84 -16.08
N ASN A 427 -24.64 28.86 -17.39
CA ASN A 427 -25.97 29.10 -17.97
C ASN A 427 -26.81 27.84 -18.16
N ILE A 428 -26.31 26.64 -17.84
CA ILE A 428 -27.11 25.39 -17.92
C ILE A 428 -27.95 25.17 -16.65
N PHE A 429 -27.56 25.80 -15.55
CA PHE A 429 -28.21 25.68 -14.25
C PHE A 429 -29.11 26.91 -13.98
N GLU A 430 -30.27 26.69 -13.37
CA GLU A 430 -31.23 27.75 -13.04
C GLU A 430 -30.78 28.59 -11.84
N ARG A 431 -30.01 28.00 -10.91
CA ARG A 431 -29.62 28.59 -9.61
C ARG A 431 -28.53 27.76 -8.93
N GLN A 432 -27.99 28.27 -7.83
CA GLN A 432 -27.22 27.45 -6.89
C GLN A 432 -28.16 26.57 -6.05
N CYS A 433 -27.71 25.36 -5.70
CA CYS A 433 -28.41 24.46 -4.81
C CYS A 433 -28.44 25.05 -3.39
N LYS A 434 -29.59 24.94 -2.73
CA LYS A 434 -29.80 25.41 -1.37
C LYS A 434 -29.25 24.36 -0.43
N PHE A 435 -28.20 24.71 0.33
CA PHE A 435 -27.67 23.90 1.40
C PHE A 435 -27.96 24.59 2.74
N GLY A 436 -28.70 23.92 3.62
CA GLY A 436 -29.03 24.42 4.95
C GLY A 436 -28.13 23.81 6.01
N ILE A 437 -27.19 24.59 6.56
CA ILE A 437 -26.26 24.10 7.62
C ILE A 437 -27.03 23.69 8.89
N THR A 438 -28.16 24.35 9.19
CA THR A 438 -28.93 24.17 10.43
C THR A 438 -30.19 23.32 10.29
N SER A 439 -30.70 23.14 9.08
CA SER A 439 -31.88 22.32 8.79
C SER A 439 -31.46 21.09 8.00
N LYS A 440 -31.60 19.89 8.58
CA LYS A 440 -31.32 18.58 7.94
C LYS A 440 -32.13 18.29 6.67
N GLU A 441 -33.00 19.22 6.26
CA GLU A 441 -33.81 19.15 5.05
C GLU A 441 -33.40 20.30 4.15
N SER A 442 -32.52 20.01 3.20
CA SER A 442 -32.33 20.85 2.02
C SER A 442 -32.99 20.11 0.86
N ALA A 443 -33.93 20.73 0.16
CA ALA A 443 -34.65 20.06 -0.94
C ALA A 443 -33.73 19.60 -2.09
N ASP A 444 -32.51 20.15 -2.16
CA ASP A 444 -31.58 19.99 -3.28
C ASP A 444 -30.45 18.99 -3.00
N PHE A 445 -30.33 18.48 -1.77
CA PHE A 445 -29.31 17.51 -1.38
C PHE A 445 -29.85 16.42 -0.46
N GLU A 446 -29.27 15.23 -0.58
CA GLU A 446 -29.51 14.08 0.28
C GLU A 446 -28.18 13.46 0.71
N TYR A 447 -28.14 12.94 1.94
CA TYR A 447 -27.01 12.13 2.42
C TYR A 447 -27.33 10.66 2.21
N SER A 448 -26.49 9.97 1.44
CA SER A 448 -26.64 8.54 1.16
C SER A 448 -25.32 7.79 1.37
N PRO A 449 -25.33 6.54 1.83
CA PRO A 449 -24.12 5.72 1.86
C PRO A 449 -23.59 5.49 0.44
N LEU A 450 -22.29 5.22 0.33
CA LEU A 450 -21.67 4.80 -0.92
C LEU A 450 -21.88 3.30 -1.13
N GLY A 451 -22.33 2.90 -2.32
CA GLY A 451 -22.44 1.49 -2.70
C GLY A 451 -23.50 0.67 -1.95
N SER A 452 -23.42 -0.65 -2.11
CA SER A 452 -24.33 -1.66 -1.55
C SER A 452 -23.76 -2.42 -0.35
N HIS A 453 -22.49 -2.18 0.01
CA HIS A 453 -21.96 -2.59 1.31
C HIS A 453 -22.95 -2.16 2.41
N ASN A 454 -23.04 -2.89 3.53
CA ASN A 454 -23.98 -2.63 4.65
C ASN A 454 -23.79 -1.24 5.32
N GLY A 455 -23.07 -0.34 4.66
CA GLY A 455 -22.70 0.98 5.05
C GLY A 455 -21.58 0.96 6.05
N CYS A 456 -20.93 -0.17 6.32
CA CYS A 456 -19.90 -0.24 7.35
C CYS A 456 -18.53 -0.56 6.77
N LEU A 457 -17.75 0.48 6.51
CA LEU A 457 -16.36 0.40 6.11
C LEU A 457 -15.53 0.98 7.27
N PHE A 458 -14.41 0.35 7.61
CA PHE A 458 -13.55 0.80 8.71
C PHE A 458 -14.27 0.99 10.04
N GLY A 459 -15.19 0.09 10.34
CA GLY A 459 -15.89 0.10 11.61
C GLY A 459 -16.84 1.27 11.84
N HIS A 460 -17.20 2.01 10.79
CA HIS A 460 -18.20 3.06 10.86
C HIS A 460 -19.01 3.20 9.57
N ARG A 461 -20.14 3.89 9.69
CA ARG A 461 -21.00 4.22 8.57
C ARG A 461 -20.88 5.67 8.16
N THR A 462 -20.48 5.87 6.92
CA THR A 462 -20.32 7.18 6.30
C THR A 462 -21.41 7.40 5.27
N GLU A 463 -22.02 8.58 5.30
CA GLU A 463 -22.95 9.04 4.28
C GLU A 463 -22.34 10.22 3.54
N PHE A 464 -22.53 10.26 2.23
CA PHE A 464 -21.99 11.28 1.33
C PHE A 464 -23.13 12.17 0.83
N LEU A 465 -22.85 13.46 0.74
CA LEU A 465 -23.77 14.46 0.23
C LEU A 465 -23.89 14.30 -1.30
N ARG A 466 -25.13 14.12 -1.77
CA ARG A 466 -25.45 14.02 -3.19
C ARG A 466 -26.52 15.06 -3.53
N LYS A 467 -26.36 15.69 -4.68
CA LYS A 467 -27.37 16.60 -5.24
C LYS A 467 -28.58 15.79 -5.72
N THR A 468 -29.79 16.27 -5.44
CA THR A 468 -31.04 15.62 -5.85
C THR A 468 -31.78 16.41 -6.94
N ASP A 469 -31.63 17.73 -7.00
CA ASP A 469 -32.22 18.59 -8.04
C ASP A 469 -31.20 18.93 -9.12
N GLU A 470 -31.29 18.28 -10.28
CA GLU A 470 -30.36 18.45 -11.42
C GLU A 470 -30.30 19.90 -11.96
N LYS A 471 -31.31 20.73 -11.70
CA LYS A 471 -31.43 22.09 -12.22
C LYS A 471 -30.51 23.10 -11.54
N CYS A 472 -29.94 22.78 -10.39
CA CYS A 472 -29.06 23.67 -9.65
C CYS A 472 -27.59 23.22 -9.72
N PHE A 473 -26.63 24.07 -9.37
CA PHE A 473 -25.22 23.66 -9.22
C PHE A 473 -24.82 23.68 -7.73
N ILE A 474 -23.86 22.86 -7.33
CA ILE A 474 -23.43 22.69 -5.93
C ILE A 474 -22.90 24.00 -5.37
N GLY A 475 -21.90 24.59 -6.02
CA GLY A 475 -21.30 25.87 -5.66
C GLY A 475 -20.55 25.80 -4.32
N ASN A 476 -20.78 26.77 -3.44
CA ASN A 476 -19.95 27.03 -2.26
C ASN A 476 -20.23 26.10 -1.05
N VAL A 477 -20.68 24.88 -1.26
CA VAL A 477 -20.86 23.92 -0.16
C VAL A 477 -19.47 23.58 0.41
N PRO A 478 -19.23 23.69 1.73
CA PRO A 478 -17.94 23.35 2.30
C PRO A 478 -17.62 21.86 2.11
N LEU A 479 -16.41 21.52 1.68
CA LEU A 479 -15.98 20.13 1.49
C LEU A 479 -16.13 19.26 2.76
N SER A 480 -16.03 19.87 3.95
CA SER A 480 -16.26 19.17 5.23
C SER A 480 -17.68 18.63 5.40
N GLU A 481 -18.64 19.14 4.64
CA GLU A 481 -20.04 18.70 4.67
C GLU A 481 -20.34 17.59 3.64
N PHE A 482 -19.39 17.27 2.74
CA PHE A 482 -19.58 16.30 1.66
C PHE A 482 -19.65 14.85 2.16
N SER A 483 -19.16 14.60 3.37
CA SER A 483 -19.29 13.30 4.03
C SER A 483 -19.56 13.50 5.52
N ARG A 484 -20.23 12.53 6.14
CA ARG A 484 -20.44 12.50 7.58
C ARG A 484 -20.44 11.09 8.13
N ASN A 485 -19.77 10.92 9.26
CA ASN A 485 -19.79 9.66 10.01
C ASN A 485 -21.06 9.61 10.87
N VAL A 486 -21.92 8.65 10.57
CA VAL A 486 -23.24 8.49 11.20
C VAL A 486 -23.14 7.70 12.49
N LYS A 487 -22.42 6.56 12.47
CA LYS A 487 -22.26 5.68 13.64
C LYS A 487 -21.09 4.72 13.48
N ASN A 488 -20.53 4.27 14.60
CA ASN A 488 -19.60 3.14 14.59
C ASN A 488 -20.37 1.81 14.53
N CYS A 489 -19.72 0.79 13.98
CA CYS A 489 -20.24 -0.56 13.85
C CYS A 489 -19.52 -1.54 14.77
N PRO A 490 -20.12 -2.71 15.00
CA PRO A 490 -19.40 -3.88 15.50
C PRO A 490 -18.29 -4.31 14.54
N CYS A 491 -17.16 -4.75 15.09
CA CYS A 491 -16.04 -5.27 14.31
C CYS A 491 -16.42 -6.55 13.56
N THR A 492 -15.95 -6.64 12.32
CA THR A 492 -16.13 -7.76 11.39
C THR A 492 -14.76 -8.24 10.90
N ARG A 493 -14.72 -9.27 10.04
CA ARG A 493 -13.46 -9.76 9.44
C ARG A 493 -12.74 -8.67 8.62
N HIS A 494 -13.47 -7.73 8.01
CA HIS A 494 -12.88 -6.68 7.17
C HIS A 494 -12.13 -5.61 7.95
N ASP A 495 -12.31 -5.54 9.27
CA ASP A 495 -11.62 -4.60 10.17
C ASP A 495 -10.24 -5.10 10.63
N PHE A 496 -9.82 -6.28 10.18
CA PHE A 496 -8.58 -6.93 10.56
C PHE A 496 -7.72 -7.28 9.35
N GLU A 497 -6.42 -7.11 9.49
CA GLU A 497 -5.40 -7.54 8.56
C GLU A 497 -4.47 -8.59 9.21
N CYS A 498 -3.62 -9.23 8.42
CA CYS A 498 -2.62 -10.14 8.97
C CYS A 498 -1.54 -9.38 9.71
N ASP A 499 -1.09 -9.95 10.83
CA ASP A 499 -0.03 -9.37 11.63
C ASP A 499 1.36 -9.62 11.02
N TYR A 500 2.40 -8.98 11.55
CA TYR A 500 3.77 -9.14 11.08
C TYR A 500 4.23 -10.62 11.13
N ASN A 501 4.90 -11.08 10.07
CA ASN A 501 5.23 -12.48 9.75
C ASN A 501 4.05 -13.40 9.42
N PHE A 502 2.84 -12.86 9.28
CA PHE A 502 1.69 -13.60 8.78
C PHE A 502 1.32 -13.12 7.38
N TYR A 503 0.94 -14.05 6.53
CA TYR A 503 0.41 -13.78 5.20
C TYR A 503 -1.02 -14.30 5.10
N LYS A 504 -1.78 -13.74 4.18
CA LYS A 504 -3.13 -14.20 3.92
C LYS A 504 -3.09 -15.41 2.98
N ALA A 505 -3.52 -16.56 3.49
CA ALA A 505 -3.63 -17.77 2.69
C ALA A 505 -4.87 -17.72 1.76
N LYS A 506 -4.89 -18.60 0.75
CA LYS A 506 -6.00 -18.71 -0.22
C LYS A 506 -7.37 -19.01 0.43
N ASP A 507 -7.39 -19.54 1.65
CA ASP A 507 -8.60 -19.78 2.44
C ASP A 507 -9.08 -18.53 3.23
N GLY A 508 -8.39 -17.40 3.09
CA GLY A 508 -8.72 -16.14 3.75
C GLY A 508 -8.19 -16.01 5.18
N THR A 509 -7.50 -17.03 5.70
CA THR A 509 -6.91 -17.03 7.04
C THR A 509 -5.47 -16.51 7.04
N CYS A 510 -5.06 -15.90 8.15
CA CYS A 510 -3.68 -15.45 8.32
C CYS A 510 -2.83 -16.61 8.83
N LYS A 511 -1.80 -16.97 8.08
CA LYS A 511 -0.87 -18.07 8.41
C LYS A 511 0.53 -17.54 8.55
N LEU A 512 1.28 -18.14 9.47
CA LEU A 512 2.68 -17.79 9.67
C LEU A 512 3.46 -18.13 8.40
N VAL A 513 4.29 -17.19 7.95
CA VAL A 513 5.16 -17.39 6.81
C VAL A 513 6.15 -18.52 7.13
N LYS A 514 6.33 -19.45 6.18
CA LYS A 514 7.13 -20.66 6.38
C LYS A 514 8.59 -20.29 6.71
N GLY A 515 9.12 -20.85 7.79
CA GLY A 515 10.51 -20.62 8.22
C GLY A 515 10.68 -19.42 9.16
N LEU A 516 9.63 -18.63 9.38
CA LEU A 516 9.62 -17.57 10.38
C LEU A 516 8.95 -18.04 11.67
N SER A 517 9.29 -17.37 12.78
CA SER A 517 8.52 -17.39 14.01
C SER A 517 7.60 -16.17 14.07
N SER A 518 6.55 -16.24 14.91
CA SER A 518 5.86 -15.02 15.32
C SER A 518 6.87 -14.04 15.92
N ALA A 519 6.56 -12.74 15.82
CA ALA A 519 7.35 -11.71 16.50
C ALA A 519 7.46 -12.06 17.99
N ASN A 520 8.65 -11.89 18.57
CA ASN A 520 8.86 -12.17 19.98
C ASN A 520 8.12 -11.12 20.82
N ALA A 521 6.92 -11.47 21.25
CA ALA A 521 6.05 -10.55 21.97
C ALA A 521 6.67 -10.04 23.29
N ALA A 522 7.65 -10.73 23.87
CA ALA A 522 8.36 -10.27 25.07
C ALA A 522 9.27 -9.07 24.82
N ASP A 523 9.61 -8.74 23.56
CA ASP A 523 10.45 -7.59 23.25
C ASP A 523 9.77 -6.25 23.61
N ILE A 524 8.44 -6.21 23.69
CA ILE A 524 7.71 -5.02 24.16
C ILE A 524 8.06 -4.71 25.63
N CYS A 525 8.29 -5.73 26.45
CA CYS A 525 8.68 -5.56 27.86
C CYS A 525 10.07 -4.91 28.01
N LYS A 526 10.92 -4.97 26.97
CA LYS A 526 12.21 -4.26 26.96
C LYS A 526 12.04 -2.78 26.64
N LYS A 527 11.09 -2.46 25.76
CA LYS A 527 10.78 -1.07 25.36
C LYS A 527 9.99 -0.33 26.43
N GLU A 528 9.10 -1.04 27.12
CA GLU A 528 8.26 -0.50 28.20
C GLU A 528 8.53 -1.23 29.53
N PRO A 529 9.48 -0.75 30.36
CA PRO A 529 9.88 -1.41 31.59
C PRO A 529 8.78 -1.51 32.66
N ASP A 530 7.74 -0.68 32.53
CA ASP A 530 6.58 -0.64 33.43
C ASP A 530 5.49 -1.65 33.04
N LEU A 531 5.59 -2.24 31.85
CA LEU A 531 4.63 -3.23 31.39
C LEU A 531 4.78 -4.52 32.22
N ILE A 532 3.65 -5.01 32.74
CA ILE A 532 3.61 -6.19 33.63
C ILE A 532 3.35 -7.48 32.84
N GLU A 533 2.74 -7.36 31.66
CA GLU A 533 2.32 -8.47 30.82
C GLU A 533 2.53 -8.17 29.35
N TYR A 534 2.72 -9.21 28.55
CA TYR A 534 2.71 -9.16 27.10
C TYR A 534 1.77 -10.22 26.55
N PHE A 535 1.49 -10.12 25.26
CA PHE A 535 0.52 -10.96 24.58
C PHE A 535 1.10 -11.54 23.30
N GLU A 536 0.95 -12.85 23.10
CA GLU A 536 1.31 -13.48 21.84
C GLU A 536 0.35 -13.04 20.71
N SER A 537 0.90 -12.90 19.50
CA SER A 537 0.12 -12.55 18.31
C SER A 537 -0.84 -13.68 17.96
N SER A 538 -2.10 -13.32 17.67
CA SER A 538 -3.10 -14.22 17.11
C SER A 538 -2.90 -14.47 15.60
N GLY A 539 -1.95 -13.78 14.98
CA GLY A 539 -1.76 -13.71 13.53
C GLY A 539 -2.60 -12.64 12.83
N TYR A 540 -3.44 -11.92 13.58
CA TYR A 540 -4.28 -10.83 13.09
C TYR A 540 -4.01 -9.56 13.90
N ARG A 541 -4.09 -8.41 13.23
CA ARG A 541 -4.12 -7.10 13.88
C ARG A 541 -5.27 -6.27 13.33
N LYS A 542 -5.81 -5.39 14.17
CA LYS A 542 -6.85 -4.47 13.74
C LYS A 542 -6.24 -3.43 12.79
N ILE A 543 -6.96 -3.13 11.71
CA ILE A 543 -6.52 -2.10 10.77
C ILE A 543 -6.54 -0.74 11.48
N PRO A 544 -5.44 0.06 11.47
CA PRO A 544 -5.33 1.28 12.27
C PRO A 544 -6.48 2.29 12.09
N LEU A 545 -6.96 2.47 10.85
CA LEU A 545 -8.08 3.38 10.55
C LEU A 545 -9.46 2.86 11.01
N SER A 546 -9.59 1.57 11.37
CA SER A 546 -10.88 1.02 11.77
C SER A 546 -11.34 1.54 13.14
N THR A 547 -12.50 2.21 13.17
CA THR A 547 -13.11 2.73 14.39
C THR A 547 -14.14 1.77 15.02
N CYS A 548 -14.14 0.49 14.58
CA CYS A 548 -15.10 -0.52 15.03
C CYS A 548 -15.03 -0.76 16.54
N LYS A 549 -16.18 -1.06 17.16
CA LYS A 549 -16.29 -1.32 18.60
C LYS A 549 -17.13 -2.57 18.88
N GLY A 550 -16.60 -3.48 19.69
CA GLY A 550 -17.27 -4.76 20.00
C GLY A 550 -17.32 -5.69 18.78
N GLY A 551 -18.15 -6.73 18.82
CA GLY A 551 -18.23 -7.71 17.72
C GLY A 551 -17.08 -8.72 17.71
N LEU A 552 -16.61 -9.07 16.53
CA LEU A 552 -15.52 -10.04 16.33
C LEU A 552 -14.20 -9.45 16.85
N LYS A 553 -13.42 -10.27 17.57
CA LYS A 553 -12.09 -9.89 18.06
C LYS A 553 -11.06 -10.90 17.56
N LEU A 554 -10.47 -10.64 16.40
CA LEU A 554 -9.40 -11.49 15.85
C LEU A 554 -8.02 -11.08 16.36
N ASP A 555 -7.85 -9.81 16.65
CA ASP A 555 -6.69 -9.23 17.35
C ASP A 555 -6.69 -9.52 18.86
N ALA A 556 -7.69 -10.29 19.35
CA ALA A 556 -7.72 -10.70 20.73
C ALA A 556 -6.46 -11.49 21.05
N HIS A 557 -5.63 -10.86 21.86
CA HIS A 557 -4.46 -11.44 22.45
C HIS A 557 -4.77 -12.82 23.08
N LEU A 558 -3.87 -13.77 22.86
CA LEU A 558 -3.85 -15.05 23.58
C LEU A 558 -3.73 -14.81 25.10
N ALA A 559 -3.74 -15.88 25.91
CA ALA A 559 -3.60 -15.75 27.36
C ALA A 559 -2.38 -14.86 27.71
N PRO A 560 -2.54 -13.87 28.61
CA PRO A 560 -1.46 -12.94 28.91
C PRO A 560 -0.28 -13.67 29.53
N HIS A 561 0.92 -13.25 29.16
CA HIS A 561 2.18 -13.75 29.72
C HIS A 561 2.83 -12.68 30.58
N PRO A 562 3.44 -13.03 31.73
CA PRO A 562 4.16 -12.06 32.54
C PRO A 562 5.40 -11.54 31.79
N CYS A 563 5.63 -10.23 31.82
CA CYS A 563 6.91 -9.67 31.40
C CYS A 563 8.04 -10.26 32.28
N PRO A 564 9.22 -10.55 31.72
CA PRO A 564 10.34 -11.10 32.49
C PRO A 564 10.67 -10.26 33.73
N GLY A 565 10.65 -10.87 34.91
CA GLY A 565 10.91 -10.18 36.19
C GLY A 565 9.70 -9.46 36.82
N LYS A 566 8.51 -9.53 36.20
CA LYS A 566 7.24 -8.94 36.70
C LYS A 566 6.21 -10.01 37.12
N GLU A 567 6.64 -11.25 37.33
CA GLU A 567 5.76 -12.40 37.60
C GLU A 567 4.94 -12.24 38.89
N TRP A 568 5.48 -11.53 39.88
CA TRP A 568 4.75 -11.19 41.11
C TRP A 568 3.56 -10.26 40.82
N ALA A 569 3.82 -9.13 40.15
CA ALA A 569 2.79 -8.16 39.81
C ALA A 569 1.72 -8.76 38.87
N PHE A 570 2.14 -9.67 37.99
CA PHE A 570 1.24 -10.44 37.15
C PHE A 570 0.29 -11.34 37.96
N LYS A 571 0.80 -12.07 38.96
CA LYS A 571 -0.01 -12.93 39.83
C LYS A 571 -0.98 -12.15 40.70
N GLU A 572 -0.63 -10.93 41.08
CA GLU A 572 -1.53 -10.02 41.80
C GLU A 572 -2.69 -9.55 40.91
N LYS A 573 -2.41 -9.25 39.64
CA LYS A 573 -3.41 -8.84 38.64
C LYS A 573 -4.34 -9.99 38.22
N TYR A 574 -3.81 -11.21 38.10
CA TYR A 574 -4.57 -12.43 37.78
C TYR A 574 -4.53 -13.42 38.93
N PRO A 575 -5.26 -13.18 40.03
CA PRO A 575 -5.30 -14.09 41.15
C PRO A 575 -5.94 -15.41 40.71
N THR A 576 -5.15 -16.46 40.64
CA THR A 576 -5.69 -17.81 40.43
C THR A 576 -6.50 -18.19 41.67
N ASN A 577 -7.80 -18.44 41.49
CA ASN A 577 -8.69 -18.82 42.60
C ASN A 577 -8.47 -20.28 42.99
N THR A 578 -7.26 -20.60 43.48
CA THR A 578 -6.83 -21.93 43.90
C THR A 578 -7.79 -22.52 44.94
N GLY A 579 -8.42 -21.66 45.76
CA GLY A 579 -9.42 -22.07 46.75
C GLY A 579 -10.65 -22.76 46.15
N ALA A 580 -11.16 -22.29 45.00
CA ALA A 580 -12.29 -22.92 44.32
C ALA A 580 -11.92 -24.30 43.74
N TYR A 581 -10.74 -24.42 43.13
CA TYR A 581 -10.25 -25.70 42.61
C TYR A 581 -9.96 -26.71 43.72
N VAL A 582 -9.38 -26.28 44.84
CA VAL A 582 -9.18 -27.12 46.01
C VAL A 582 -10.50 -27.54 46.63
N LEU A 583 -11.51 -26.67 46.70
CA LEU A 583 -12.86 -27.03 47.16
C LEU A 583 -13.52 -28.07 46.24
N VAL A 584 -13.44 -27.90 44.92
CA VAL A 584 -13.94 -28.89 43.97
C VAL A 584 -13.19 -30.21 44.09
N PHE A 585 -11.87 -30.18 44.23
CA PHE A 585 -11.07 -31.39 44.39
C PHE A 585 -11.35 -32.11 45.72
N VAL A 586 -11.48 -31.37 46.83
CA VAL A 586 -11.81 -31.89 48.15
C VAL A 586 -13.24 -32.45 48.18
N THR A 587 -14.21 -31.79 47.55
CA THR A 587 -15.59 -32.31 47.46
C THR A 587 -15.66 -33.61 46.66
N ILE A 588 -14.93 -33.70 45.54
CA ILE A 588 -14.80 -34.96 44.78
C ILE A 588 -14.18 -36.06 45.65
N LEU A 589 -13.09 -35.76 46.36
CA LEU A 589 -12.46 -36.72 47.27
C LEU A 589 -13.40 -37.18 48.38
N LEU A 590 -14.17 -36.27 48.99
CA LEU A 590 -15.15 -36.60 50.04
C LEU A 590 -16.28 -37.47 49.50
N VAL A 591 -16.76 -37.23 48.28
CA VAL A 591 -17.77 -38.06 47.63
C VAL A 591 -17.22 -39.47 47.37
N ILE A 592 -15.97 -39.60 46.90
CA ILE A 592 -15.32 -40.90 46.69
C ILE A 592 -15.15 -41.63 48.03
N PHE A 593 -14.67 -40.94 49.08
CA PHE A 593 -14.52 -41.52 50.41
C PHE A 593 -15.86 -41.98 50.99
N PHE A 594 -16.91 -41.19 50.83
CA PHE A 594 -18.25 -41.55 51.30
C PHE A 594 -18.81 -42.74 50.53
N ALA A 595 -18.64 -42.78 49.20
CA ALA A 595 -19.06 -43.92 48.38
C ALA A 595 -18.29 -45.20 48.75
N ALA A 596 -16.97 -45.11 48.94
CA ALA A 596 -16.15 -46.23 49.37
C ALA A 596 -16.52 -46.73 50.78
N TRP A 597 -16.76 -45.80 51.72
CA TRP A 597 -17.22 -46.12 53.07
C TRP A 597 -18.61 -46.78 53.04
N PHE A 598 -19.54 -46.25 52.25
CA PHE A 598 -20.89 -46.80 52.11
C PHE A 598 -20.87 -48.22 51.54
N VAL A 599 -20.07 -48.46 50.49
CA VAL A 599 -19.88 -49.79 49.89
C VAL A 599 -19.19 -50.74 50.88
N TYR A 600 -18.18 -50.26 51.62
CA TYR A 600 -17.50 -51.08 52.64
C TYR A 600 -18.44 -51.46 53.79
N ASP A 601 -19.22 -50.52 54.34
CA ASP A 601 -20.10 -50.79 55.46
C ASP A 601 -21.28 -51.70 55.07
N ARG A 602 -22.00 -51.34 53.99
CA ARG A 602 -23.21 -52.06 53.56
C ARG A 602 -22.90 -53.36 52.82
N GLY A 603 -21.87 -53.37 51.96
CA GLY A 603 -21.57 -54.50 51.08
C GLY A 603 -20.55 -55.47 51.66
N ILE A 604 -19.58 -55.02 52.46
CA ILE A 604 -18.43 -55.84 52.86
C ILE A 604 -18.47 -56.18 54.36
N ARG A 605 -18.54 -55.17 55.24
CA ARG A 605 -18.56 -55.35 56.69
C ARG A 605 -19.80 -56.14 57.15
N ARG A 606 -20.98 -55.76 56.66
CA ARG A 606 -22.25 -56.42 57.05
C ARG A 606 -22.39 -57.86 56.54
N ASN A 607 -21.67 -58.22 55.48
CA ASN A 607 -21.65 -59.58 54.93
C ASN A 607 -20.55 -60.49 55.53
N GLY A 608 -19.85 -60.03 56.58
CA GLY A 608 -18.86 -60.81 57.32
C GLY A 608 -17.40 -60.46 57.02
N GLY A 609 -17.15 -59.32 56.38
CA GLY A 609 -15.80 -58.83 56.05
C GLY A 609 -15.22 -59.42 54.76
N PHE A 610 -14.05 -58.91 54.34
CA PHE A 610 -13.39 -59.33 53.10
C PHE A 610 -12.98 -60.82 53.08
N SER A 611 -12.79 -61.45 54.24
CA SER A 611 -12.42 -62.86 54.36
C SER A 611 -13.48 -63.84 53.83
N ARG A 612 -14.74 -63.40 53.70
CA ARG A 612 -15.83 -64.24 53.18
C ARG A 612 -15.90 -64.27 51.64
N PHE A 613 -15.19 -63.38 50.96
CA PHE A 613 -15.21 -63.23 49.50
C PHE A 613 -13.99 -63.87 48.80
N GLU A 614 -13.00 -64.39 49.54
CA GLU A 614 -11.82 -65.07 48.98
C GLU A 614 -11.95 -66.60 48.89
N GLU A 615 -13.01 -67.21 49.46
CA GLU A 615 -13.31 -68.64 49.30
C GLU A 615 -14.40 -68.85 48.25
N ILE A 616 -14.08 -69.49 47.11
CA ILE A 616 -15.09 -69.96 46.15
C ILE A 616 -15.83 -71.15 46.77
N ARG A 617 -17.03 -70.94 47.32
CA ARG A 617 -17.95 -72.01 47.74
C ARG A 617 -19.05 -72.20 46.70
N LEU A 618 -19.12 -73.39 46.11
CA LEU A 618 -20.27 -73.87 45.33
C LEU A 618 -21.33 -74.41 46.32
N GLY A 619 -22.13 -73.51 46.90
CA GLY A 619 -23.22 -73.82 47.81
C GLY A 619 -24.04 -72.56 48.15
N ASP A 620 -25.37 -72.70 48.16
CA ASP A 620 -26.36 -71.62 48.03
C ASP A 620 -26.62 -70.82 49.34
N ASP A 621 -25.61 -70.11 49.85
CA ASP A 621 -25.76 -69.12 50.93
C ASP A 621 -25.77 -67.70 50.33
N GLY A 622 -26.95 -67.14 50.12
CA GLY A 622 -27.14 -65.78 49.59
C GLY A 622 -26.58 -64.69 50.51
N LEU A 623 -25.99 -63.64 49.91
CA LEU A 623 -25.63 -62.40 50.62
C LEU A 623 -26.86 -61.76 51.26
N ILE A 624 -26.70 -61.05 52.38
CA ILE A 624 -27.82 -60.43 53.10
C ILE A 624 -28.35 -59.25 52.27
N GLU A 625 -29.46 -59.43 51.57
CA GLU A 625 -30.11 -58.42 50.72
C GLU A 625 -31.52 -58.08 51.24
N ASN A 626 -31.60 -57.27 52.30
CA ASN A 626 -32.89 -56.92 52.92
C ASN A 626 -33.59 -55.73 52.22
N ASN A 627 -32.90 -54.99 51.37
CA ASN A 627 -33.40 -53.81 50.64
C ASN A 627 -32.71 -53.69 49.27
N ASN A 628 -33.36 -53.07 48.28
CA ASN A 628 -32.80 -52.66 46.99
C ASN A 628 -31.45 -51.93 47.11
N THR A 629 -31.22 -51.15 48.16
CA THR A 629 -29.92 -50.49 48.38
C THR A 629 -28.79 -51.47 48.68
N ASP A 630 -29.09 -52.56 49.40
CA ASP A 630 -28.11 -53.59 49.76
C ASP A 630 -27.77 -54.44 48.53
N ARG A 631 -28.75 -54.67 47.66
CA ARG A 631 -28.57 -55.33 46.35
C ARG A 631 -27.63 -54.56 45.43
N VAL A 632 -27.80 -53.24 45.32
CA VAL A 632 -26.91 -52.39 44.50
C VAL A 632 -25.49 -52.37 45.05
N ALA A 633 -25.31 -52.24 46.37
CA ALA A 633 -23.99 -52.28 46.99
C ALA A 633 -23.28 -53.63 46.74
N ASN A 634 -24.00 -54.76 46.86
CA ASN A 634 -23.45 -56.09 46.60
C ASN A 634 -23.07 -56.31 45.13
N ILE A 635 -23.84 -55.77 44.18
CA ILE A 635 -23.50 -55.80 42.75
C ILE A 635 -22.20 -55.06 42.47
N ILE A 636 -22.01 -53.87 43.07
CA ILE A 636 -20.79 -53.08 42.91
C ILE A 636 -19.57 -53.80 43.49
N VAL A 637 -19.69 -54.44 44.66
CA VAL A 637 -18.62 -55.26 45.26
C VAL A 637 -18.27 -56.45 44.36
N LYS A 638 -19.27 -57.15 43.81
CA LYS A 638 -19.05 -58.29 42.89
C LYS A 638 -18.31 -57.84 41.62
N LEU A 639 -18.76 -56.76 40.97
CA LEU A 639 -18.08 -56.18 39.80
C LEU A 639 -16.64 -55.75 40.11
N GLY A 640 -16.42 -55.13 41.28
CA GLY A 640 -15.08 -54.75 41.74
C GLY A 640 -14.15 -55.95 41.95
N LEU A 641 -14.64 -57.03 42.56
CA LEU A 641 -13.89 -58.28 42.73
C LEU A 641 -13.55 -58.94 41.39
N TYR A 642 -14.51 -59.01 40.45
CA TYR A 642 -14.27 -59.51 39.10
C TYR A 642 -13.21 -58.69 38.36
N LEU A 643 -13.27 -57.36 38.42
CA LEU A 643 -12.24 -56.50 37.84
C LEU A 643 -10.87 -56.69 38.51
N SER A 644 -10.81 -56.88 39.84
CA SER A 644 -9.55 -57.13 40.55
C SER A 644 -8.91 -58.47 40.20
N LEU A 645 -9.72 -59.51 39.91
CA LEU A 645 -9.26 -60.81 39.44
C LEU A 645 -8.76 -60.73 37.99
N ILE A 646 -9.43 -59.92 37.15
CA ILE A 646 -8.98 -59.65 35.78
C ILE A 646 -7.66 -58.86 35.79
N THR A 647 -7.49 -57.86 36.66
CA THR A 647 -6.23 -57.11 36.74
C THR A 647 -5.11 -57.91 37.39
N LYS A 648 -5.37 -58.74 38.41
CA LYS A 648 -4.38 -59.70 38.94
C LYS A 648 -3.95 -60.74 37.89
N SER A 649 -4.87 -61.24 37.06
CA SER A 649 -4.52 -62.15 35.96
C SER A 649 -3.78 -61.46 34.79
N ALA A 650 -4.02 -60.17 34.56
CA ALA A 650 -3.26 -59.36 33.62
C ALA A 650 -1.85 -59.00 34.14
N PHE A 651 -1.70 -58.77 35.46
CA PHE A 651 -0.42 -58.39 36.08
C PHE A 651 0.50 -59.60 36.38
N GLN A 652 -0.04 -60.83 36.39
CA GLN A 652 0.74 -62.08 36.42
C GLN A 652 1.24 -62.58 35.06
N ARG A 653 1.16 -61.76 33.99
CA ARG A 653 1.89 -62.00 32.74
C ARG A 653 3.18 -61.17 32.66
N PRO A 654 4.32 -61.63 33.18
CA PRO A 654 5.62 -61.18 32.68
C PRO A 654 6.06 -62.09 31.52
N LYS A 655 6.62 -61.47 30.47
CA LYS A 655 7.32 -62.09 29.33
C LYS A 655 6.47 -62.71 28.22
N ALA A 656 5.95 -61.87 27.33
CA ALA A 656 5.99 -62.05 25.87
C ALA A 656 5.29 -60.85 25.22
N GLY A 657 6.06 -59.84 24.77
CA GLY A 657 5.45 -58.67 24.15
C GLY A 657 6.37 -57.46 23.94
N ALA A 658 7.58 -57.46 24.51
CA ALA A 658 8.60 -56.44 24.25
C ALA A 658 9.42 -56.69 22.97
N ALA A 659 9.04 -57.67 22.13
CA ALA A 659 9.78 -58.05 20.92
C ALA A 659 9.03 -57.77 19.60
N HIS A 660 7.84 -57.16 19.63
CA HIS A 660 7.04 -56.95 18.40
C HIS A 660 6.63 -55.50 18.10
N PHE A 661 7.10 -54.53 18.89
CA PHE A 661 6.84 -53.11 18.64
C PHE A 661 8.08 -52.32 18.17
N SER A 662 9.30 -52.86 18.36
CA SER A 662 10.55 -52.27 17.86
C SER A 662 10.88 -52.63 16.39
N SER A 663 10.05 -53.45 15.73
CA SER A 663 10.26 -53.89 14.34
C SER A 663 9.33 -53.20 13.31
N ARG A 664 8.50 -52.23 13.70
CA ARG A 664 7.72 -51.39 12.76
C ARG A 664 8.17 -49.93 12.65
N LEU A 665 9.17 -49.52 13.43
CA LEU A 665 9.76 -48.17 13.38
C LEU A 665 11.14 -48.11 12.71
N ARG A 666 11.60 -49.22 12.10
CA ARG A 666 12.79 -49.25 11.23
C ARG A 666 12.45 -49.79 9.85
N ALA A 667 11.62 -49.05 9.12
CA ALA A 667 11.46 -49.19 7.68
C ALA A 667 10.87 -47.87 7.11
N SER A 668 11.69 -46.81 7.10
CA SER A 668 11.48 -45.68 6.17
C SER A 668 12.75 -44.86 5.90
N PHE A 669 13.89 -45.18 6.52
CA PHE A 669 15.17 -44.58 6.17
C PHE A 669 16.27 -45.67 6.16
N GLY A 670 16.93 -45.84 5.00
CA GLY A 670 18.27 -46.41 4.95
C GLY A 670 18.56 -47.48 3.89
N ASN A 671 18.86 -47.01 2.67
CA ASN A 671 19.92 -47.47 1.75
C ASN A 671 19.86 -48.82 1.01
N ARG A 672 20.21 -48.74 -0.28
CA ARG A 672 21.39 -49.42 -0.89
C ARG A 672 21.79 -48.75 -2.22
N LYS A 673 22.99 -48.14 -2.28
CA LYS A 673 24.24 -48.60 -2.98
C LYS A 673 24.13 -48.55 -4.52
N GLY A 674 24.80 -47.67 -5.27
CA GLY A 674 26.27 -47.50 -5.48
C GLY A 674 26.75 -48.39 -6.66
N PRO A 675 27.85 -48.14 -7.44
CA PRO A 675 28.94 -47.15 -7.31
C PRO A 675 29.49 -46.47 -8.63
N THR A 676 30.40 -45.49 -8.45
CA THR A 676 31.61 -45.08 -9.24
C THR A 676 31.57 -44.76 -10.75
N TYR A 677 32.02 -43.54 -11.14
CA TYR A 677 33.36 -43.25 -11.71
C TYR A 677 33.60 -41.75 -11.91
N SER A 678 34.86 -41.33 -11.78
CA SER A 678 35.42 -40.01 -12.09
C SER A 678 35.96 -39.94 -13.52
N SER A 679 35.83 -38.79 -14.22
CA SER A 679 36.93 -38.12 -14.96
C SER A 679 36.44 -37.02 -15.92
N LEU A 680 36.96 -35.82 -15.72
CA LEU A 680 37.63 -34.93 -16.70
C LEU A 680 37.51 -35.24 -18.21
N LEU A 681 37.08 -34.23 -19.00
CA LEU A 681 37.78 -33.57 -20.15
C LEU A 681 36.84 -33.11 -21.28
N HIS A 682 36.90 -31.80 -21.56
CA HIS A 682 37.14 -31.09 -22.84
C HIS A 682 36.32 -31.38 -24.13
N GLY A 683 35.95 -30.28 -24.80
CA GLY A 683 35.50 -30.15 -26.20
C GLY A 683 34.50 -28.99 -26.30
N GLN A 684 34.86 -27.73 -26.57
CA GLN A 684 35.56 -27.10 -27.70
C GLN A 684 34.75 -27.07 -29.02
N PHE A 685 34.66 -25.86 -29.61
CA PHE A 685 34.18 -25.43 -30.94
C PHE A 685 32.68 -25.09 -31.08
N SER A 686 32.31 -23.79 -31.16
CA SER A 686 32.30 -22.86 -32.34
C SER A 686 30.90 -22.81 -32.97
N ASN A 687 30.33 -21.74 -33.54
CA ASN A 687 30.77 -20.41 -33.94
C ASN A 687 29.50 -19.55 -34.14
N GLU A 688 29.66 -18.24 -33.99
CA GLU A 688 29.10 -17.13 -34.79
C GLU A 688 27.63 -17.17 -35.28
N SER A 689 26.87 -16.13 -34.93
CA SER A 689 26.50 -15.11 -35.94
C SER A 689 26.01 -13.84 -35.26
N ASP A 690 26.67 -12.75 -35.64
CA ASP A 690 26.32 -11.37 -35.35
C ASP A 690 24.98 -10.97 -35.98
N GLY A 691 24.24 -10.14 -35.27
CA GLY A 691 23.03 -9.47 -35.74
C GLY A 691 22.92 -8.11 -35.06
N LEU A 692 23.75 -7.18 -35.52
CA LEU A 692 23.76 -5.77 -35.17
C LEU A 692 22.44 -5.11 -35.63
N HIS A 693 21.79 -4.31 -34.78
CA HIS A 693 21.28 -2.99 -35.17
C HIS A 693 21.03 -2.10 -33.94
N GLN A 694 21.69 -0.95 -33.97
CA GLN A 694 21.53 0.22 -33.11
C GLN A 694 20.19 0.92 -33.39
N ASP A 695 19.61 1.56 -32.38
CA ASP A 695 19.53 3.03 -32.26
C ASP A 695 18.57 3.41 -31.13
N ALA A 696 19.04 4.29 -30.23
CA ALA A 696 18.32 5.45 -29.67
C ALA A 696 18.92 5.84 -28.30
N ASN A 697 19.90 6.75 -28.36
CA ASN A 697 20.10 7.73 -27.30
C ASN A 697 19.06 8.84 -27.51
N ASP A 698 18.26 9.16 -26.50
CA ASP A 698 17.91 10.55 -26.16
C ASP A 698 16.96 10.59 -24.94
N LEU A 699 17.09 11.69 -24.18
CA LEU A 699 16.23 12.20 -23.11
C LEU A 699 16.40 11.65 -21.67
N SER A 700 17.42 12.17 -20.99
CA SER A 700 17.36 12.46 -19.55
C SER A 700 16.99 13.92 -19.32
N SER A 701 15.71 14.20 -19.09
CA SER A 701 15.26 15.41 -18.38
C SER A 701 13.74 15.41 -18.14
N PHE A 702 13.25 14.66 -17.16
CA PHE A 702 12.01 15.03 -16.45
C PHE A 702 12.08 14.42 -15.05
N THR A 703 12.25 15.29 -14.05
CA THR A 703 12.27 14.96 -12.63
C THR A 703 11.04 15.60 -11.98
N ASP A 704 10.46 14.85 -11.05
CA ASP A 704 9.62 15.26 -9.94
C ASP A 704 8.42 16.14 -10.24
N GLN A 705 7.30 15.49 -10.57
CA GLN A 705 6.14 15.46 -9.68
C GLN A 705 5.64 14.00 -9.68
N GLY A 706 4.82 13.58 -8.72
CA GLY A 706 4.28 12.21 -8.64
C GLY A 706 4.79 11.48 -7.41
N SER A 707 3.87 10.99 -6.59
CA SER A 707 4.10 10.37 -5.27
C SER A 707 4.80 9.01 -5.30
N ASN A 708 5.36 8.62 -6.45
CA ASN A 708 6.03 7.35 -6.67
C ASN A 708 7.48 7.66 -7.05
N SER A 709 8.37 7.66 -6.06
CA SER A 709 9.81 7.84 -6.30
C SER A 709 10.48 6.49 -6.32
N GLU A 710 11.11 6.19 -7.45
CA GLU A 710 11.99 5.04 -7.60
C GLU A 710 13.36 5.33 -6.97
N ILE A 711 13.91 4.33 -6.29
CA ILE A 711 15.25 4.38 -5.72
C ILE A 711 16.03 3.17 -6.24
N GLU A 712 16.87 3.39 -7.25
CA GLU A 712 17.75 2.37 -7.83
C GLU A 712 19.24 2.64 -7.56
N GLN A 713 20.03 1.57 -7.57
CA GLN A 713 21.49 1.63 -7.49
C GLN A 713 22.07 1.69 -8.92
N GLU A 714 22.57 2.85 -9.35
CA GLU A 714 23.26 2.96 -10.65
C GLU A 714 24.57 2.13 -10.63
N ALA A 715 24.70 1.19 -11.55
CA ALA A 715 25.93 0.42 -11.74
C ALA A 715 27.02 1.28 -12.40
N ALA A 716 28.18 1.37 -11.75
CA ALA A 716 29.35 2.12 -12.22
C ALA A 716 29.78 1.70 -13.64
N ARG A 717 29.69 2.63 -14.61
CA ARG A 717 30.31 2.46 -15.93
C ARG A 717 31.80 2.81 -15.85
N THR A 718 32.65 1.83 -16.14
CA THR A 718 34.11 2.00 -16.25
C THR A 718 34.45 2.81 -17.52
N PRO A 719 35.38 3.78 -17.50
CA PRO A 719 35.79 4.50 -18.71
C PRO A 719 36.82 3.66 -19.49
N GLU A 720 36.49 3.27 -20.71
CA GLU A 720 37.46 2.67 -21.64
C GLU A 720 38.33 3.75 -22.30
N GLN A 721 39.64 3.49 -22.32
CA GLN A 721 40.72 4.38 -22.74
C GLN A 721 40.72 4.72 -24.22
N GLU A 722 41.11 5.97 -24.48
CA GLU A 722 41.48 6.56 -25.77
C GLU A 722 42.37 5.66 -26.65
N ARG A 723 42.04 5.60 -27.95
CA ARG A 723 43.01 5.28 -29.00
C ARG A 723 42.93 6.30 -30.13
N THR A 724 43.92 7.19 -30.14
CA THR A 724 44.27 8.11 -31.23
C THR A 724 44.70 7.37 -32.50
N SER A 725 44.20 7.77 -33.68
CA SER A 725 45.04 8.19 -34.83
C SER A 725 44.26 8.67 -36.07
N GLN A 726 44.57 9.92 -36.46
CA GLN A 726 44.87 10.47 -37.80
C GLN A 726 43.78 10.50 -38.91
N THR A 727 43.28 11.71 -39.27
CA THR A 727 43.70 12.66 -40.34
C THR A 727 43.04 12.37 -41.70
N ASP A 728 42.20 13.30 -42.18
CA ASP A 728 42.33 13.85 -43.54
C ASP A 728 41.52 15.16 -43.73
N GLN A 729 41.98 15.96 -44.69
CA GLN A 729 41.89 17.42 -44.83
C GLN A 729 40.61 18.00 -45.49
N PRO A 730 40.44 19.35 -45.50
CA PRO A 730 39.17 20.05 -45.68
C PRO A 730 38.93 20.60 -47.10
N VAL A 731 37.69 21.02 -47.38
CA VAL A 731 37.35 21.91 -48.51
C VAL A 731 36.52 23.09 -48.02
N THR A 732 36.99 24.26 -48.44
CA THR A 732 36.61 25.64 -48.12
C THR A 732 35.39 26.14 -48.90
N SER A 733 34.64 27.09 -48.31
CA SER A 733 34.31 28.36 -48.99
C SER A 733 33.80 29.42 -48.01
N ASP A 734 34.40 30.61 -48.12
CA ASP A 734 34.15 31.93 -47.50
C ASP A 734 32.66 32.39 -47.61
N ILE A 735 32.12 33.39 -46.88
CA ILE A 735 32.43 34.84 -46.76
C ILE A 735 31.62 35.50 -45.56
N PRO A 736 31.65 36.83 -45.25
CA PRO A 736 32.30 37.45 -44.08
C PRO A 736 31.38 38.28 -43.13
N ASP A 737 32.01 38.87 -42.11
CA ASP A 737 31.51 39.68 -40.99
C ASP A 737 30.90 41.09 -41.26
N ALA A 738 30.07 41.50 -40.28
CA ALA A 738 29.98 42.80 -39.57
C ALA A 738 29.09 44.00 -40.03
N LEU A 739 28.07 44.27 -39.17
CA LEU A 739 27.62 45.56 -38.53
C LEU A 739 26.96 46.68 -39.38
N PRO A 740 26.23 47.68 -38.79
CA PRO A 740 25.61 47.83 -37.45
C PRO A 740 24.15 48.37 -37.44
N ALA A 741 23.58 48.48 -36.24
CA ALA A 741 22.25 49.00 -35.89
C ALA A 741 22.09 50.53 -35.96
N HIS A 742 20.87 50.99 -36.29
CA HIS A 742 20.41 52.39 -36.20
C HIS A 742 19.06 52.50 -35.45
N LYS A 743 19.00 53.43 -34.49
CA LYS A 743 17.79 53.95 -33.78
C LYS A 743 16.76 54.58 -34.73
N PRO A 744 15.53 54.85 -34.24
CA PRO A 744 15.20 56.27 -33.99
C PRO A 744 14.42 56.59 -32.70
N ASP A 745 14.72 57.79 -32.19
CA ASP A 745 13.96 58.66 -31.24
C ASP A 745 12.54 58.98 -31.78
N SER A 746 11.43 59.12 -31.04
CA SER A 746 11.02 59.93 -29.86
C SER A 746 9.82 60.84 -30.25
N THR A 747 8.94 61.12 -29.28
CA THR A 747 7.88 62.17 -29.21
C THR A 747 6.59 61.92 -30.03
N ALA A 748 5.37 62.19 -29.56
CA ALA A 748 4.91 63.16 -28.57
C ALA A 748 3.61 62.72 -27.83
N ALA A 749 3.45 63.25 -26.62
CA ALA A 749 2.23 63.25 -25.80
C ALA A 749 1.55 64.64 -25.80
N ARG A 750 0.30 64.68 -25.29
CA ARG A 750 -0.60 65.81 -24.93
C ARG A 750 -1.89 65.86 -25.77
N ASN A 751 -3.10 66.15 -25.24
CA ASN A 751 -3.58 66.61 -23.93
C ASN A 751 -5.10 66.34 -23.88
N GLU A 752 -5.65 65.85 -22.76
CA GLU A 752 -6.45 66.55 -21.72
C GLU A 752 -7.99 66.57 -21.92
N ASP A 753 -8.64 66.12 -20.84
CA ASP A 753 -9.87 66.59 -20.18
C ASP A 753 -11.25 66.42 -20.85
N LYS A 754 -11.99 65.40 -20.39
CA LYS A 754 -13.15 65.59 -19.49
C LYS A 754 -13.55 64.33 -18.75
#